data_AF-A0AAW2MWQ0-F1
#
_entry.id   AF-A0AAW2MWQ0-F1
#
_cell.length_a   1.000
_cell.length_b   1.000
_cell.length_c   1.000
_cell.angle_alpha   90.00
_cell.angle_beta   90.00
_cell.angle_gamma   90.00
#
_symmetry.space_group_name_H-M   'P 1'
#
loop_
_entity.id
_entity.type
_entity.pdbx_description
1 polymer ?
#
loop_
_entity_poly.entity_id
_entity_poly.type
_entity_poly.pdbx_seq_one_letter_code
_entity_poly.pdbx_strand_id
1 'polypeptide(L)'
;MGPKPRKENGSGKSKNEKAEKKVQKLKAKIVEENLKRIEEAEAAAESSEDSPFVSDSGEDDDESLSEDNGSLSESGSEQSKLSEDEDVVRSSDGDDPTGARDGDTDHLSGYSLGEGDDNDDYHGEDSHGGSDDSREVVEESDSSEDEVGPRNTIGNVPLEWYKDEEHIGYDLAGKKIKKKERQSKLDSFLASVDDSKNWRKIYDEYNDEEVELTKEETKLIRRLLKGKAPHADFDPYAPYVDWFAWDGAKHPLSNAPEPKRRFIPSKWESKMVLRYVRAIRKGLIKFDDKPKEEPRFYALWDDSTPAERQGLAYIPAPKPKLPGHEESYNPSQEYIPTQEEINSYQLMFEEDRPKFIPKQHTSLRSVPAYEKAVQETFDRCLDLYLCPRVRKKRINIDPESLKPKLPSRKDLKPYPNTCYLEYKGHKGPVTTICTESTGQWIASGSKDGTVRIWEVETGRCLQVWDIGETIEEVAWNPLTEFPILAIAAGQDVFILDTGCGSHEQQNKIEELLHVEPQKATDDSVLIHQLSKRLTQRIPFKTKGIPVSTAFHPTRSIFFTATKKDVRVYDLLKQKLIKKLDAGVREISSIAIHPGGDNAIVGSKDGKLCWFDMDLSSRPYRVLRCHPKDITGVAYHRSYPLFASCSDDCTAYVFHGMVYSDLNQNPLIVPLEILRGHSGADGRGVLDCKFHPRQPWLFTAGADSLIKLYCH
;
A
#
# COMPACT_ATOMS: atom_id res chain seq x y z
N MET A 1 -62.40 -4.03 -69.34
CA MET A 1 -61.34 -3.93 -70.36
C MET A 1 -60.32 -2.90 -69.86
N GLY A 2 -59.00 -3.10 -69.92
CA GLY A 2 -58.21 -4.28 -70.34
C GLY A 2 -56.93 -4.40 -69.50
N PRO A 3 -56.11 -5.45 -69.70
CA PRO A 3 -54.93 -5.72 -68.87
C PRO A 3 -53.75 -4.79 -69.19
N LYS A 4 -52.99 -4.39 -68.16
CA LYS A 4 -51.68 -3.72 -68.34
C LYS A 4 -50.57 -4.78 -68.55
N PRO A 5 -49.54 -4.49 -69.37
CA PRO A 5 -48.54 -5.48 -69.77
C PRO A 5 -47.55 -5.83 -68.65
N ARG A 6 -47.08 -7.09 -68.63
CA ARG A 6 -45.93 -7.52 -67.83
C ARG A 6 -44.64 -6.91 -68.39
N LYS A 7 -43.78 -6.39 -67.51
CA LYS A 7 -42.36 -6.13 -67.84
C LYS A 7 -41.57 -7.44 -67.72
N GLU A 8 -40.77 -7.74 -68.73
CA GLU A 8 -39.81 -8.85 -68.67
C GLU A 8 -38.53 -8.43 -67.94
N ASN A 9 -37.97 -9.32 -67.13
CA ASN A 9 -36.82 -9.03 -66.27
C ASN A 9 -35.48 -9.37 -66.94
N GLY A 10 -34.73 -8.35 -67.37
CA GLY A 10 -33.37 -8.48 -67.91
C GLY A 10 -32.26 -8.73 -66.86
N SER A 11 -32.54 -9.46 -65.77
CA SER A 11 -31.64 -9.59 -64.61
C SER A 11 -30.74 -10.84 -64.61
N GLY A 12 -30.84 -11.71 -65.63
CA GLY A 12 -30.10 -12.99 -65.68
C GLY A 12 -28.61 -12.88 -66.00
N LYS A 13 -28.19 -11.93 -66.86
CA LYS A 13 -26.82 -11.90 -67.41
C LYS A 13 -25.75 -11.44 -66.40
N SER A 14 -26.02 -10.45 -65.55
CA SER A 14 -24.99 -9.85 -64.67
C SER A 14 -24.61 -10.72 -63.45
N LYS A 15 -25.41 -11.73 -63.10
CA LYS A 15 -25.06 -12.70 -62.04
C LYS A 15 -24.08 -13.76 -62.54
N ASN A 16 -24.23 -14.23 -63.78
CA ASN A 16 -23.31 -15.21 -64.38
C ASN A 16 -21.91 -14.62 -64.56
N GLU A 17 -21.81 -13.40 -65.10
CA GLU A 17 -20.52 -12.75 -65.36
C GLU A 17 -19.73 -12.46 -64.06
N LYS A 18 -20.43 -12.15 -62.96
CA LYS A 18 -19.83 -12.02 -61.63
C LYS A 18 -19.41 -13.37 -61.03
N ALA A 19 -20.13 -14.45 -61.31
CA ALA A 19 -19.75 -15.79 -60.90
C ALA A 19 -18.50 -16.26 -61.66
N GLU A 20 -18.45 -16.08 -62.98
CA GLU A 20 -17.31 -16.42 -63.84
C GLU A 20 -16.04 -15.68 -63.43
N LYS A 21 -16.10 -14.35 -63.23
CA LYS A 21 -14.96 -13.57 -62.72
C LYS A 21 -14.49 -14.01 -61.33
N LYS A 22 -15.41 -14.45 -60.46
CA LYS A 22 -15.06 -15.00 -59.13
C LYS A 22 -14.40 -16.38 -59.23
N VAL A 23 -14.86 -17.24 -60.14
CA VAL A 23 -14.27 -18.55 -60.44
C VAL A 23 -12.88 -18.40 -61.08
N GLN A 24 -12.69 -17.48 -62.02
CA GLN A 24 -11.37 -17.18 -62.60
C GLN A 24 -10.39 -16.68 -61.54
N LYS A 25 -10.82 -15.77 -60.65
CA LYS A 25 -9.98 -15.27 -59.54
C LYS A 25 -9.62 -16.36 -58.52
N LEU A 26 -10.55 -17.29 -58.23
CA LEU A 26 -10.27 -18.47 -57.40
C LEU A 26 -9.28 -19.43 -58.08
N LYS A 27 -9.46 -19.73 -59.37
CA LYS A 27 -8.52 -20.58 -60.14
C LYS A 27 -7.11 -19.99 -60.16
N ALA A 28 -6.98 -18.67 -60.40
CA ALA A 28 -5.69 -17.99 -60.36
C ALA A 28 -5.03 -18.12 -58.98
N LYS A 29 -5.78 -17.88 -57.89
CA LYS A 29 -5.27 -17.98 -56.52
C LYS A 29 -4.85 -19.40 -56.14
N ILE A 30 -5.58 -20.43 -56.59
CA ILE A 30 -5.22 -21.84 -56.38
C ILE A 30 -3.93 -22.21 -57.15
N VAL A 31 -3.75 -21.70 -58.37
CA VAL A 31 -2.50 -21.90 -59.13
C VAL A 31 -1.31 -21.23 -58.43
N GLU A 32 -1.50 -20.03 -57.89
CA GLU A 32 -0.47 -19.29 -57.15
C GLU A 32 -0.10 -19.97 -55.81
N GLU A 33 -1.08 -20.47 -55.06
CA GLU A 33 -0.86 -21.21 -53.81
C GLU A 33 -0.17 -22.56 -54.06
N ASN A 34 -0.52 -23.25 -55.14
CA ASN A 34 0.15 -24.49 -55.54
C ASN A 34 1.57 -24.25 -56.07
N LEU A 35 1.85 -23.11 -56.72
CA LEU A 35 3.22 -22.72 -57.10
C LEU A 35 4.09 -22.52 -55.86
N LYS A 36 3.62 -21.79 -54.85
CA LYS A 36 4.34 -21.58 -53.59
C LYS A 36 4.64 -22.89 -52.86
N ARG A 37 3.66 -23.80 -52.76
CA ARG A 37 3.89 -25.14 -52.18
C ARG A 37 4.91 -25.99 -52.93
N ILE A 38 5.08 -25.79 -54.24
CA ILE A 38 6.10 -26.50 -55.03
C ILE A 38 7.48 -25.87 -54.79
N GLU A 39 7.57 -24.55 -54.69
CA GLU A 39 8.82 -23.84 -54.37
C GLU A 39 9.29 -24.14 -52.94
N GLU A 40 8.39 -24.14 -51.95
CA GLU A 40 8.69 -24.55 -50.56
C GLU A 40 9.15 -26.02 -50.49
N ALA A 41 8.56 -26.92 -51.30
CA ALA A 41 8.93 -28.34 -51.34
C ALA A 41 10.22 -28.62 -52.13
N GLU A 42 10.58 -27.79 -53.10
CA GLU A 42 11.89 -27.86 -53.78
C GLU A 42 13.00 -27.28 -52.89
N ALA A 43 12.77 -26.15 -52.20
CA ALA A 43 13.70 -25.58 -51.23
C ALA A 43 13.97 -26.51 -50.03
N ALA A 44 12.94 -27.23 -49.54
CA ALA A 44 13.10 -28.25 -48.50
C ALA A 44 13.84 -29.52 -48.97
N ALA A 45 13.90 -29.78 -50.28
CA ALA A 45 14.70 -30.87 -50.84
C ALA A 45 16.16 -30.44 -51.03
N GLU A 46 16.41 -29.21 -51.50
CA GLU A 46 17.75 -28.63 -51.64
C GLU A 46 18.47 -28.46 -50.29
N SER A 47 17.75 -28.34 -49.17
CA SER A 47 18.33 -28.35 -47.82
C SER A 47 18.65 -29.75 -47.26
N SER A 48 18.51 -30.82 -48.05
CA SER A 48 18.68 -32.22 -47.60
C SER A 48 19.72 -33.04 -48.36
N GLU A 49 20.46 -32.44 -49.31
CA GLU A 49 21.56 -33.08 -50.05
C GLU A 49 22.91 -32.41 -49.73
N ASP A 50 23.51 -32.76 -48.59
CA ASP A 50 24.90 -32.44 -48.26
C ASP A 50 25.66 -33.73 -47.90
N SER A 51 26.36 -34.30 -48.89
CA SER A 51 27.25 -35.46 -48.70
C SER A 51 28.34 -35.50 -49.77
N PRO A 52 29.57 -35.98 -49.46
CA PRO A 52 30.76 -35.59 -50.20
C PRO A 52 31.10 -36.48 -51.41
N PHE A 53 31.79 -35.84 -52.35
CA PHE A 53 32.43 -36.41 -53.54
C PHE A 53 33.51 -37.46 -53.20
N VAL A 54 33.41 -38.66 -53.77
CA VAL A 54 34.55 -39.60 -53.93
C VAL A 54 34.47 -40.25 -55.31
N SER A 55 35.59 -40.21 -56.03
CA SER A 55 35.82 -40.88 -57.31
C SER A 55 36.39 -42.29 -57.09
N ASP A 56 36.00 -43.26 -57.90
CA ASP A 56 36.90 -44.39 -58.20
C ASP A 56 36.70 -44.94 -59.62
N SER A 57 37.74 -45.62 -60.10
CA SER A 57 37.97 -46.07 -61.47
C SER A 57 37.97 -47.59 -61.60
N GLY A 58 37.34 -48.07 -62.67
CA GLY A 58 37.90 -49.03 -63.63
C GLY A 58 38.45 -50.40 -63.19
N GLU A 59 37.92 -51.42 -63.86
CA GLU A 59 38.63 -52.64 -64.32
C GLU A 59 38.75 -53.82 -63.32
N ASP A 60 37.76 -54.72 -63.41
CA ASP A 60 37.91 -56.13 -63.83
C ASP A 60 39.25 -56.85 -63.55
N ASP A 61 39.20 -57.98 -62.83
CA ASP A 61 39.22 -59.31 -63.50
C ASP A 61 39.00 -60.50 -62.53
N ASP A 62 38.70 -61.67 -63.10
CA ASP A 62 38.34 -62.95 -62.49
C ASP A 62 39.44 -63.63 -61.61
N GLU A 63 39.05 -64.42 -60.59
CA GLU A 63 39.13 -65.90 -60.68
C GLU A 63 38.52 -66.68 -59.48
N SER A 64 37.60 -67.59 -59.84
CA SER A 64 37.33 -68.94 -59.29
C SER A 64 37.49 -69.36 -57.80
N LEU A 65 36.35 -69.84 -57.27
CA LEU A 65 36.13 -71.14 -56.58
C LEU A 65 36.35 -71.35 -55.05
N SER A 66 35.19 -71.58 -54.41
CA SER A 66 34.80 -72.72 -53.53
C SER A 66 35.32 -72.88 -52.08
N GLU A 67 34.33 -72.93 -51.16
CA GLU A 67 34.21 -73.82 -49.97
C GLU A 67 35.20 -73.58 -48.79
N ASP A 68 34.88 -73.76 -47.50
CA ASP A 68 33.80 -74.51 -46.84
C ASP A 68 33.44 -73.96 -45.41
N ASN A 69 32.24 -74.32 -44.91
CA ASN A 69 31.74 -74.48 -43.52
C ASN A 69 32.14 -73.57 -42.32
N GLY A 70 31.16 -73.27 -41.45
CA GLY A 70 31.44 -72.75 -40.09
C GLY A 70 30.23 -72.27 -39.25
N SER A 71 29.33 -73.16 -38.83
CA SER A 71 28.15 -72.89 -38.00
C SER A 71 28.44 -72.34 -36.59
N LEU A 72 27.56 -71.49 -36.02
CA LEU A 72 26.81 -71.71 -34.75
C LEU A 72 26.05 -70.46 -34.21
N SER A 73 25.26 -70.66 -33.16
CA SER A 73 24.13 -69.80 -32.73
C SER A 73 24.16 -69.35 -31.25
N GLU A 74 23.34 -68.32 -30.97
CA GLU A 74 22.55 -68.08 -29.72
C GLU A 74 23.15 -67.47 -28.43
N SER A 75 22.25 -66.73 -27.74
CA SER A 75 22.20 -66.34 -26.31
C SER A 75 23.22 -65.30 -25.78
N GLY A 76 22.93 -64.49 -24.74
CA GLY A 76 21.68 -64.22 -23.99
C GLY A 76 21.94 -63.47 -22.65
N SER A 77 20.88 -62.99 -21.96
CA SER A 77 20.83 -62.55 -20.52
C SER A 77 21.70 -61.34 -20.07
N GLU A 78 21.61 -60.75 -18.86
CA GLU A 78 20.49 -60.30 -17.99
C GLU A 78 21.00 -59.29 -16.91
N GLN A 79 20.12 -58.40 -16.40
CA GLN A 79 20.01 -57.84 -15.02
C GLN A 79 21.10 -56.99 -14.29
N SER A 80 20.57 -55.99 -13.54
CA SER A 80 20.98 -55.47 -12.20
C SER A 80 22.15 -54.47 -12.03
N LYS A 81 22.31 -53.69 -10.92
CA LYS A 81 21.42 -52.81 -10.10
C LYS A 81 22.28 -52.07 -9.01
N LEU A 82 21.84 -50.90 -8.47
CA LEU A 82 22.32 -50.22 -7.22
C LEU A 82 23.73 -49.54 -7.30
N SER A 83 24.16 -48.53 -6.51
CA SER A 83 23.65 -47.78 -5.32
C SER A 83 24.38 -46.40 -5.13
N GLU A 84 23.73 -45.41 -4.50
CA GLU A 84 24.09 -44.59 -3.28
C GLU A 84 25.60 -44.28 -2.95
N ASP A 85 26.05 -43.19 -2.31
CA ASP A 85 25.44 -41.94 -1.74
C ASP A 85 26.51 -40.85 -1.36
N GLU A 86 26.07 -39.57 -1.35
CA GLU A 86 26.33 -38.42 -0.41
C GLU A 86 27.70 -37.70 -0.13
N ASP A 87 27.54 -36.45 0.35
CA ASP A 87 28.40 -35.56 1.19
C ASP A 87 29.61 -34.72 0.64
N VAL A 88 29.91 -33.46 1.08
CA VAL A 88 29.14 -32.36 1.76
C VAL A 88 29.90 -30.98 1.84
N VAL A 89 29.17 -29.83 1.80
CA VAL A 89 29.50 -28.40 2.21
C VAL A 89 30.75 -27.64 1.63
N ARG A 90 30.92 -26.28 1.65
CA ARG A 90 30.34 -25.17 2.47
C ARG A 90 30.53 -23.71 1.90
N SER A 91 29.57 -22.80 2.18
CA SER A 91 29.70 -21.32 2.48
C SER A 91 30.36 -20.33 1.48
N SER A 92 30.04 -19.01 1.42
CA SER A 92 29.01 -18.13 2.05
C SER A 92 29.00 -16.73 1.38
N ASP A 93 27.79 -16.17 1.18
CA ASP A 93 27.25 -14.78 1.30
C ASP A 93 28.10 -13.49 1.05
N GLY A 94 27.44 -12.39 0.62
CA GLY A 94 27.96 -11.03 0.91
C GLY A 94 27.57 -9.79 0.06
N ASP A 95 26.26 -9.50 -0.11
CA ASP A 95 25.64 -8.15 -0.22
C ASP A 95 25.96 -7.06 -1.30
N ASP A 96 24.87 -6.32 -1.59
CA ASP A 96 24.58 -5.15 -2.48
C ASP A 96 25.00 -3.79 -1.79
N PRO A 97 24.63 -2.54 -2.21
CA PRO A 97 23.98 -2.00 -3.43
C PRO A 97 24.56 -0.64 -3.94
N THR A 98 23.78 0.10 -4.76
CA THR A 98 23.89 1.53 -5.21
C THR A 98 24.74 1.82 -6.46
N GLY A 99 24.42 2.77 -7.37
CA GLY A 99 23.18 3.56 -7.57
C GLY A 99 23.33 4.74 -8.56
N ALA A 100 22.26 4.99 -9.35
CA ALA A 100 21.84 6.29 -9.95
C ALA A 100 22.65 7.04 -11.07
N ARG A 101 21.94 7.25 -12.20
CA ARG A 101 21.74 8.50 -13.00
C ARG A 101 22.62 8.89 -14.22
N ASP A 102 21.90 9.08 -15.33
CA ASP A 102 21.78 10.23 -16.27
C ASP A 102 22.99 10.77 -17.08
N GLY A 103 22.74 11.07 -18.38
CA GLY A 103 23.66 11.69 -19.35
C GLY A 103 23.90 10.82 -20.60
N ASP A 104 23.02 10.71 -21.61
CA ASP A 104 22.57 11.67 -22.65
C ASP A 104 23.61 12.06 -23.73
N THR A 105 23.13 12.16 -24.98
CA THR A 105 23.80 12.51 -26.27
C THR A 105 24.82 11.50 -26.83
N ASP A 106 24.71 10.94 -28.04
CA ASP A 106 24.35 11.41 -29.41
C ASP A 106 25.54 11.82 -30.28
N HIS A 107 25.78 11.00 -31.31
CA HIS A 107 26.07 11.43 -32.68
C HIS A 107 25.32 10.45 -33.61
N LEU A 108 24.20 10.86 -34.21
CA LEU A 108 24.14 11.44 -35.58
C LEU A 108 24.77 10.49 -36.61
N SER A 109 23.99 9.72 -37.37
CA SER A 109 23.32 10.10 -38.63
C SER A 109 24.31 10.63 -39.69
N GLY A 110 24.33 10.15 -40.93
CA GLY A 110 23.46 9.19 -41.62
C GLY A 110 23.28 9.62 -43.08
N TYR A 111 22.99 8.66 -43.96
CA TYR A 111 22.56 8.85 -45.36
C TYR A 111 23.48 9.64 -46.33
N SER A 112 23.82 9.00 -47.44
CA SER A 112 23.87 9.68 -48.73
C SER A 112 22.95 8.94 -49.70
N LEU A 113 22.07 9.69 -50.35
CA LEU A 113 21.32 9.27 -51.53
C LEU A 113 22.24 9.29 -52.76
N GLY A 114 21.88 8.56 -53.81
CA GLY A 114 22.64 8.51 -55.07
C GLY A 114 21.83 9.01 -56.27
N GLU A 115 22.29 8.59 -57.46
CA GLU A 115 21.80 8.95 -58.82
C GLU A 115 22.22 10.36 -59.28
N GLY A 116 22.74 10.56 -60.52
CA GLY A 116 23.08 9.62 -61.60
C GLY A 116 23.44 10.36 -62.92
N ASP A 117 24.08 9.67 -63.88
CA ASP A 117 24.50 10.12 -65.25
C ASP A 117 25.42 11.37 -65.29
N ASP A 118 26.22 11.74 -66.32
CA ASP A 118 26.77 11.14 -67.57
C ASP A 118 28.02 11.99 -67.95
N ASN A 119 29.08 11.59 -68.68
CA ASN A 119 29.57 10.28 -69.18
C ASN A 119 31.08 10.40 -69.56
N ASP A 120 31.69 9.31 -70.04
CA ASP A 120 32.92 9.20 -70.88
C ASP A 120 34.16 10.11 -70.63
N ASP A 121 35.30 9.47 -70.28
CA ASP A 121 36.65 10.03 -70.50
C ASP A 121 37.53 9.03 -71.28
N TYR A 122 38.27 9.51 -72.26
CA TYR A 122 39.00 8.72 -73.27
C TYR A 122 40.41 9.30 -73.50
N HIS A 123 41.44 8.55 -73.11
CA HIS A 123 42.82 8.75 -73.57
C HIS A 123 43.50 7.37 -73.76
N GLY A 124 44.14 7.07 -74.89
CA GLY A 124 44.24 7.86 -76.12
C GLY A 124 45.06 7.17 -77.22
N GLU A 125 45.15 7.87 -78.36
CA GLU A 125 46.16 7.79 -79.44
C GLU A 125 46.29 6.44 -80.21
N ASP A 126 46.32 6.42 -81.55
CA ASP A 126 47.19 7.20 -82.46
C ASP A 126 46.52 7.87 -83.69
N SER A 127 47.04 9.06 -84.06
CA SER A 127 47.15 9.69 -85.42
C SER A 127 45.87 9.91 -86.28
N HIS A 128 45.51 11.11 -86.79
CA HIS A 128 46.28 12.33 -87.13
C HIS A 128 45.37 13.58 -87.39
N GLY A 129 45.72 14.76 -86.82
CA GLY A 129 45.74 16.07 -87.51
C GLY A 129 44.55 17.07 -87.52
N GLY A 130 44.69 18.24 -86.84
CA GLY A 130 44.26 19.55 -87.38
C GLY A 130 43.44 20.58 -86.54
N SER A 131 44.14 21.54 -85.88
CA SER A 131 43.82 22.99 -85.61
C SER A 131 42.67 23.53 -84.69
N ASP A 132 43.07 24.41 -83.75
CA ASP A 132 42.44 25.61 -83.09
C ASP A 132 41.04 25.60 -82.43
N ASP A 133 40.70 26.44 -81.43
CA ASP A 133 41.33 26.97 -80.19
C ASP A 133 40.24 27.71 -79.34
N SER A 134 40.51 27.96 -78.04
CA SER A 134 39.85 28.87 -77.08
C SER A 134 38.56 28.41 -76.34
N ARG A 135 38.56 28.61 -75.01
CA ARG A 135 37.43 28.45 -74.07
C ARG A 135 37.45 29.59 -73.04
N GLU A 136 36.30 30.19 -72.75
CA GLU A 136 36.07 30.99 -71.53
C GLU A 136 35.30 30.14 -70.51
N VAL A 137 35.61 30.31 -69.22
CA VAL A 137 34.91 29.65 -68.11
C VAL A 137 33.91 30.63 -67.51
N VAL A 138 32.65 30.22 -67.38
CA VAL A 138 31.58 31.00 -66.74
C VAL A 138 31.26 30.32 -65.41
N GLU A 139 31.28 31.06 -64.31
CA GLU A 139 31.01 30.51 -62.97
C GLU A 139 29.51 30.26 -62.79
N GLU A 140 29.15 29.03 -62.39
CA GLU A 140 27.76 28.61 -62.13
C GLU A 140 27.43 28.69 -60.63
N SER A 141 26.26 29.27 -60.32
CA SER A 141 25.97 29.90 -59.01
C SER A 141 25.44 28.96 -57.91
N ASP A 142 25.62 27.65 -58.01
CA ASP A 142 25.06 26.67 -57.06
C ASP A 142 26.05 25.50 -56.76
N SER A 143 27.35 25.82 -56.77
CA SER A 143 28.38 24.94 -56.19
C SER A 143 28.30 25.01 -54.67
N SER A 144 28.14 23.85 -54.00
CA SER A 144 27.98 23.76 -52.55
C SER A 144 29.22 24.19 -51.73
N GLU A 145 30.31 24.59 -52.38
CA GLU A 145 31.53 25.08 -51.74
C GLU A 145 31.69 26.62 -51.81
N ASP A 146 30.85 27.36 -52.56
CA ASP A 146 31.24 28.67 -53.11
C ASP A 146 30.31 29.89 -52.87
N GLU A 147 29.42 29.91 -51.85
CA GLU A 147 28.68 31.16 -51.54
C GLU A 147 29.51 32.20 -50.73
N VAL A 148 30.52 31.76 -49.97
CA VAL A 148 31.56 32.64 -49.39
C VAL A 148 32.89 31.89 -49.40
N GLY A 149 33.77 32.23 -50.34
CA GLY A 149 35.09 31.60 -50.47
C GLY A 149 35.83 31.59 -49.12
N PRO A 150 36.30 30.42 -48.62
CA PRO A 150 36.74 30.24 -47.25
C PRO A 150 37.98 31.10 -46.96
N ARG A 151 37.75 32.21 -46.25
CA ARG A 151 38.80 33.20 -45.93
C ARG A 151 39.91 32.60 -45.06
N ASN A 152 39.56 31.64 -44.20
CA ASN A 152 40.48 30.89 -43.36
C ASN A 152 40.56 29.41 -43.82
N THR A 153 41.78 28.90 -43.97
CA THR A 153 42.06 27.60 -44.61
C THR A 153 42.34 26.44 -43.65
N ILE A 154 42.13 26.62 -42.34
CA ILE A 154 42.49 25.62 -41.32
C ILE A 154 41.60 24.36 -41.29
N GLY A 155 40.43 24.39 -41.92
CA GLY A 155 39.48 23.26 -41.94
C GLY A 155 38.84 22.97 -40.58
N ASN A 156 38.24 21.79 -40.43
CA ASN A 156 37.53 21.40 -39.20
C ASN A 156 38.50 20.99 -38.07
N VAL A 157 39.23 21.96 -37.54
CA VAL A 157 40.25 21.81 -36.47
C VAL A 157 39.80 22.57 -35.22
N PRO A 158 40.01 22.03 -34.00
CA PRO A 158 39.63 22.72 -32.77
C PRO A 158 40.26 24.11 -32.62
N LEU A 159 39.43 25.15 -32.59
CA LEU A 159 39.85 26.55 -32.42
C LEU A 159 40.59 26.81 -31.09
N GLU A 160 40.52 25.87 -30.13
CA GLU A 160 41.27 25.93 -28.88
C GLU A 160 42.79 26.05 -29.07
N TRP A 161 43.34 25.43 -30.12
CA TRP A 161 44.78 25.43 -30.39
C TRP A 161 45.31 26.83 -30.74
N TYR A 162 44.43 27.72 -31.18
CA TYR A 162 44.77 29.11 -31.46
C TYR A 162 44.48 30.04 -30.28
N LYS A 163 43.98 29.57 -29.13
CA LYS A 163 43.58 30.46 -27.99
C LYS A 163 44.70 31.38 -27.54
N ASP A 164 45.91 30.85 -27.38
CA ASP A 164 47.09 31.57 -26.90
C ASP A 164 47.88 32.29 -28.02
N GLU A 165 47.52 32.05 -29.29
CA GLU A 165 48.14 32.68 -30.47
C GLU A 165 47.48 34.02 -30.84
N GLU A 166 48.22 34.94 -31.48
CA GLU A 166 47.69 36.25 -31.92
C GLU A 166 46.78 36.18 -33.17
N HIS A 167 46.75 35.05 -33.86
CA HIS A 167 46.05 34.83 -35.12
C HIS A 167 45.27 33.52 -35.12
N ILE A 168 44.21 33.44 -35.92
CA ILE A 168 43.42 32.22 -36.15
C ILE A 168 43.64 31.81 -37.60
N GLY A 169 44.63 30.93 -37.82
CA GLY A 169 44.92 30.41 -39.15
C GLY A 169 45.47 31.44 -40.16
N TYR A 170 45.39 31.05 -41.44
CA TYR A 170 45.97 31.76 -42.58
C TYR A 170 44.97 31.80 -43.74
N ASP A 171 45.05 32.86 -44.54
CA ASP A 171 44.31 32.94 -45.81
C ASP A 171 44.97 32.08 -46.91
N LEU A 172 44.28 31.92 -48.04
CA LEU A 172 44.73 31.15 -49.20
C LEU A 172 46.07 31.66 -49.79
N ALA A 173 46.45 32.91 -49.49
CA ALA A 173 47.72 33.52 -49.89
C ALA A 173 48.83 33.38 -48.81
N GLY A 174 48.57 32.67 -47.71
CA GLY A 174 49.54 32.41 -46.63
C GLY A 174 49.70 33.54 -45.62
N LYS A 175 48.76 34.48 -45.54
CA LYS A 175 48.82 35.63 -44.61
C LYS A 175 48.04 35.34 -43.32
N LYS A 176 48.63 35.71 -42.18
CA LYS A 176 48.03 35.51 -40.85
C LYS A 176 46.73 36.31 -40.67
N ILE A 177 45.66 35.63 -40.26
CA ILE A 177 44.38 36.26 -39.91
C ILE A 177 44.43 36.64 -38.43
N LYS A 178 44.82 37.88 -38.13
CA LYS A 178 44.94 38.38 -36.75
C LYS A 178 43.57 38.49 -36.09
N LYS A 179 43.48 38.09 -34.82
CA LYS A 179 42.30 38.30 -33.98
C LYS A 179 42.03 39.80 -33.81
N LYS A 180 40.76 40.18 -33.74
CA LYS A 180 40.37 41.55 -33.35
C LYS A 180 40.52 41.71 -31.83
N GLU A 181 40.97 42.88 -31.39
CA GLU A 181 41.04 43.18 -29.95
C GLU A 181 39.62 43.18 -29.36
N ARG A 182 39.30 42.16 -28.55
CA ARG A 182 37.99 42.05 -27.90
C ARG A 182 37.83 43.20 -26.89
N GLN A 183 36.85 44.06 -27.15
CA GLN A 183 36.44 45.11 -26.22
C GLN A 183 35.98 44.50 -24.88
N SER A 184 35.94 45.34 -23.84
CA SER A 184 35.41 44.97 -22.53
C SER A 184 34.03 44.32 -22.64
N LYS A 185 33.77 43.26 -21.86
CA LYS A 185 32.45 42.61 -21.80
C LYS A 185 31.30 43.59 -21.49
N LEU A 186 31.59 44.71 -20.81
CA LEU A 186 30.59 45.74 -20.54
C LEU A 186 30.31 46.64 -21.76
N ASP A 187 31.33 47.01 -22.54
CA ASP A 187 31.15 47.85 -23.74
C ASP A 187 30.46 47.05 -24.87
N SER A 188 30.87 45.80 -25.06
CA SER A 188 30.19 44.86 -25.98
C SER A 188 28.73 44.64 -25.57
N PHE A 189 28.43 44.51 -24.27
CA PHE A 189 27.05 44.37 -23.79
C PHE A 189 26.23 45.65 -24.01
N LEU A 190 26.78 46.85 -23.75
CA LEU A 190 26.08 48.12 -24.01
C LEU A 190 25.79 48.33 -25.50
N ALA A 191 26.76 48.06 -26.38
CA ALA A 191 26.54 48.08 -27.84
C ALA A 191 25.46 47.07 -28.29
N SER A 192 25.39 45.91 -27.63
CA SER A 192 24.41 44.85 -27.95
C SER A 192 22.95 45.19 -27.61
N VAL A 193 22.73 46.18 -26.71
CA VAL A 193 21.40 46.58 -26.22
C VAL A 193 20.78 47.71 -27.05
N ASP A 194 21.58 48.65 -27.54
CA ASP A 194 21.09 49.78 -28.34
C ASP A 194 20.81 49.39 -29.81
N ASP A 195 21.44 48.32 -30.33
CA ASP A 195 21.39 47.99 -31.75
C ASP A 195 20.24 47.00 -32.11
N SER A 196 19.09 47.55 -32.54
CA SER A 196 17.86 46.79 -32.86
C SER A 196 17.99 45.67 -33.93
N LYS A 197 19.14 45.60 -34.62
CA LYS A 197 19.47 44.58 -35.62
C LYS A 197 20.21 43.37 -35.05
N ASN A 198 20.65 43.42 -33.79
CA ASN A 198 21.54 42.43 -33.19
C ASN A 198 21.02 40.98 -33.32
N TRP A 199 19.71 40.75 -33.23
CA TRP A 199 19.08 39.43 -33.42
C TRP A 199 19.24 38.82 -34.83
N ARG A 200 19.79 39.55 -35.80
CA ARG A 200 20.13 39.08 -37.15
C ARG A 200 21.62 38.83 -37.36
N LYS A 201 22.44 39.19 -36.37
CA LYS A 201 23.88 38.96 -36.41
C LYS A 201 24.18 37.59 -35.84
N ILE A 202 25.09 36.88 -36.49
CA ILE A 202 25.68 35.64 -36.00
C ILE A 202 27.18 35.87 -36.00
N TYR A 203 27.83 35.64 -34.85
CA TYR A 203 29.29 35.73 -34.75
C TYR A 203 29.90 34.42 -35.27
N ASP A 204 30.74 34.52 -36.28
CA ASP A 204 31.51 33.42 -36.82
C ASP A 204 32.86 33.32 -36.10
N GLU A 205 33.00 32.28 -35.28
CA GLU A 205 34.24 32.00 -34.52
C GLU A 205 35.40 31.56 -35.43
N TYR A 206 35.12 31.08 -36.63
CA TYR A 206 36.12 30.55 -37.56
C TYR A 206 36.88 31.66 -38.31
N ASN A 207 36.20 32.78 -38.62
CA ASN A 207 36.80 33.95 -39.27
C ASN A 207 36.95 35.19 -38.34
N ASP A 208 36.45 35.14 -37.10
CA ASP A 208 36.43 36.25 -36.11
C ASP A 208 35.66 37.49 -36.60
N GLU A 209 34.48 37.28 -37.19
CA GLU A 209 33.62 38.33 -37.78
C GLU A 209 32.14 38.18 -37.39
N GLU A 210 31.36 39.27 -37.42
CA GLU A 210 29.91 39.26 -37.25
C GLU A 210 29.22 39.27 -38.62
N VAL A 211 28.45 38.22 -38.94
CA VAL A 211 27.71 38.06 -40.20
C VAL A 211 26.25 38.49 -39.98
N GLU A 212 25.74 39.45 -40.75
CA GLU A 212 24.33 39.87 -40.68
C GLU A 212 23.47 39.17 -41.74
N LEU A 213 22.47 38.37 -41.32
CA LEU A 213 21.57 37.67 -42.24
C LEU A 213 20.73 38.64 -43.09
N THR A 214 20.67 38.40 -44.40
CA THR A 214 19.94 39.28 -45.31
C THR A 214 18.41 39.17 -45.14
N LYS A 215 17.69 40.15 -45.70
CA LYS A 215 16.23 40.14 -45.69
C LYS A 215 15.64 39.01 -46.55
N GLU A 216 16.43 38.42 -47.45
CA GLU A 216 15.99 37.42 -48.41
C GLU A 216 16.17 36.02 -47.84
N GLU A 217 17.33 35.68 -47.29
CA GLU A 217 17.56 34.47 -46.46
C GLU A 217 16.49 34.35 -45.36
N THR A 218 16.32 35.41 -44.56
CA THR A 218 15.33 35.37 -43.46
C THR A 218 13.90 35.23 -43.97
N LYS A 219 13.59 35.54 -45.24
CA LYS A 219 12.29 35.33 -45.88
C LYS A 219 12.17 33.91 -46.45
N LEU A 220 13.27 33.36 -46.99
CA LEU A 220 13.42 31.98 -47.46
C LEU A 220 13.21 30.99 -46.32
N ILE A 221 13.94 31.15 -45.21
CA ILE A 221 13.81 30.37 -43.96
C ILE A 221 12.36 30.40 -43.44
N ARG A 222 11.70 31.58 -43.50
CA ARG A 222 10.28 31.72 -43.10
C ARG A 222 9.27 31.12 -44.08
N ARG A 223 9.64 30.83 -45.34
CA ARG A 223 8.82 30.04 -46.29
C ARG A 223 9.00 28.55 -46.03
N LEU A 224 10.24 28.09 -45.90
CA LEU A 224 10.60 26.71 -45.56
C LEU A 224 9.92 26.24 -44.26
N LEU A 225 10.05 26.99 -43.17
CA LEU A 225 9.37 26.72 -41.88
C LEU A 225 7.83 26.67 -41.98
N LYS A 226 7.23 27.18 -43.06
CA LYS A 226 5.78 27.17 -43.30
C LYS A 226 5.37 26.16 -44.38
N GLY A 227 6.28 25.28 -44.82
CA GLY A 227 6.02 24.29 -45.86
C GLY A 227 5.66 24.90 -47.22
N LYS A 228 6.13 26.11 -47.52
CA LYS A 228 5.92 26.79 -48.81
C LYS A 228 7.17 26.65 -49.69
N ALA A 229 6.95 26.63 -51.00
CA ALA A 229 8.03 26.61 -51.98
C ALA A 229 9.08 27.71 -51.69
N PRO A 230 10.40 27.44 -51.82
CA PRO A 230 11.44 28.40 -51.47
C PRO A 230 11.41 29.66 -52.36
N HIS A 231 11.42 29.45 -53.67
CA HIS A 231 11.29 30.50 -54.69
C HIS A 231 9.88 31.06 -54.75
N ALA A 232 9.76 32.34 -55.12
CA ALA A 232 8.47 33.03 -55.18
C ALA A 232 7.63 32.63 -56.41
N ASP A 233 8.30 32.18 -57.47
CA ASP A 233 7.74 32.11 -58.83
C ASP A 233 7.34 30.68 -59.24
N PHE A 234 7.40 29.72 -58.31
CA PHE A 234 6.99 28.35 -58.53
C PHE A 234 5.45 28.22 -58.53
N ASP A 235 4.87 27.85 -59.67
CA ASP A 235 3.46 27.48 -59.80
C ASP A 235 3.28 25.97 -59.52
N PRO A 236 2.61 25.55 -58.42
CA PRO A 236 2.41 24.15 -58.10
C PRO A 236 1.44 23.40 -59.03
N TYR A 237 0.75 24.08 -59.95
CA TYR A 237 -0.35 23.52 -60.73
C TYR A 237 -0.24 23.75 -62.25
N ALA A 238 0.98 23.78 -62.77
CA ALA A 238 1.23 23.88 -64.22
C ALA A 238 0.58 22.71 -65.01
N PRO A 239 -0.08 22.98 -66.16
CA PRO A 239 -0.69 21.95 -66.99
C PRO A 239 0.36 21.12 -67.74
N TYR A 240 0.18 19.80 -67.77
CA TYR A 240 1.08 18.86 -68.45
C TYR A 240 1.00 18.98 -69.99
N VAL A 241 2.16 18.95 -70.65
CA VAL A 241 2.32 19.04 -72.11
C VAL A 241 3.18 17.88 -72.60
N ASP A 242 2.62 16.99 -73.43
CA ASP A 242 3.40 15.99 -74.17
C ASP A 242 4.24 16.69 -75.24
N TRP A 243 5.53 16.88 -74.94
CA TRP A 243 6.49 17.58 -75.80
C TRP A 243 7.03 16.71 -76.95
N PHE A 244 6.71 15.41 -76.98
CA PHE A 244 7.15 14.48 -78.01
C PHE A 244 6.07 13.42 -78.32
N ALA A 245 5.38 13.59 -79.46
CA ALA A 245 4.40 12.64 -79.98
C ALA A 245 4.89 12.01 -81.30
N TRP A 246 5.13 10.69 -81.29
CA TRP A 246 5.62 9.95 -82.47
C TRP A 246 4.46 9.53 -83.39
N ASP A 247 3.89 10.48 -84.13
CA ASP A 247 2.80 10.20 -85.07
C ASP A 247 3.31 9.63 -86.41
N GLY A 248 3.06 8.33 -86.65
CA GLY A 248 3.13 7.74 -88.00
C GLY A 248 4.22 6.69 -88.26
N ALA A 249 4.66 5.90 -87.27
CA ALA A 249 5.64 4.82 -87.46
C ALA A 249 5.14 3.71 -88.41
N LYS A 250 5.58 3.73 -89.67
CA LYS A 250 5.26 2.70 -90.70
C LYS A 250 6.21 1.50 -90.72
N HIS A 251 7.33 1.58 -90.01
CA HIS A 251 8.32 0.51 -89.87
C HIS A 251 8.65 0.31 -88.39
N PRO A 252 8.96 -0.93 -87.94
CA PRO A 252 9.43 -1.14 -86.58
C PRO A 252 10.80 -0.48 -86.37
N LEU A 253 11.05 -0.03 -85.14
CA LEU A 253 12.29 0.68 -84.77
C LEU A 253 13.57 -0.19 -84.87
N SER A 254 13.42 -1.50 -84.95
CA SER A 254 14.52 -2.47 -85.07
C SER A 254 14.21 -3.50 -86.16
N ASN A 255 15.24 -3.89 -86.90
CA ASN A 255 15.17 -4.87 -88.00
C ASN A 255 15.76 -6.24 -87.59
N ALA A 256 15.76 -6.55 -86.29
CA ALA A 256 16.29 -7.81 -85.76
C ALA A 256 15.42 -9.01 -86.18
N PRO A 257 16.02 -10.13 -86.66
CA PRO A 257 15.28 -11.29 -87.12
C PRO A 257 14.55 -11.99 -85.96
N GLU A 258 13.32 -12.45 -86.20
CA GLU A 258 12.51 -13.05 -85.15
C GLU A 258 13.07 -14.40 -84.66
N PRO A 259 13.20 -14.62 -83.34
CA PRO A 259 13.76 -15.85 -82.81
C PRO A 259 12.75 -17.00 -82.92
N LYS A 260 13.24 -18.20 -83.30
CA LYS A 260 12.44 -19.44 -83.54
C LYS A 260 11.43 -19.80 -82.44
N ARG A 261 11.65 -19.35 -81.19
CA ARG A 261 10.71 -19.48 -80.06
C ARG A 261 9.35 -18.78 -80.26
N ARG A 262 9.20 -17.89 -81.25
CA ARG A 262 7.92 -17.29 -81.65
C ARG A 262 7.07 -18.21 -82.54
N PHE A 263 7.69 -19.17 -83.22
CA PHE A 263 7.04 -20.04 -84.22
C PHE A 263 6.91 -21.51 -83.79
N ILE A 264 7.65 -21.93 -82.76
CA ILE A 264 7.65 -23.30 -82.21
C ILE A 264 6.96 -23.26 -80.84
N PRO A 265 6.17 -24.29 -80.45
CA PRO A 265 5.58 -24.38 -79.12
C PRO A 265 6.57 -24.13 -77.98
N SER A 266 6.09 -23.49 -76.90
CA SER A 266 6.95 -22.97 -75.85
C SER A 266 7.70 -24.08 -75.09
N LYS A 267 9.03 -24.09 -75.21
CA LYS A 267 9.89 -24.99 -74.40
C LYS A 267 9.75 -24.72 -72.89
N TRP A 268 9.42 -23.49 -72.49
CA TRP A 268 9.18 -23.14 -71.09
C TRP A 268 7.87 -23.75 -70.58
N GLU A 269 6.81 -23.70 -71.38
CA GLU A 269 5.53 -24.37 -71.08
C GLU A 269 5.73 -25.88 -70.99
N SER A 270 6.47 -26.50 -71.91
CA SER A 270 6.84 -27.92 -71.83
C SER A 270 7.60 -28.26 -70.54
N LYS A 271 8.53 -27.40 -70.10
CA LYS A 271 9.26 -27.57 -68.82
C LYS A 271 8.33 -27.44 -67.61
N MET A 272 7.38 -26.50 -67.62
CA MET A 272 6.38 -26.35 -66.56
C MET A 272 5.38 -27.51 -66.52
N VAL A 273 4.89 -27.99 -67.67
CA VAL A 273 4.04 -29.18 -67.76
C VAL A 273 4.79 -30.41 -67.21
N LEU A 274 6.09 -30.57 -67.49
CA LEU A 274 6.91 -31.63 -66.88
C LEU A 274 7.06 -31.46 -65.35
N ARG A 275 7.24 -30.24 -64.83
CA ARG A 275 7.26 -29.95 -63.38
C ARG A 275 5.92 -30.33 -62.73
N TYR A 276 4.80 -29.94 -63.33
CA TYR A 276 3.46 -30.32 -62.86
C TYR A 276 3.21 -31.84 -62.96
N VAL A 277 3.58 -32.51 -64.05
CA VAL A 277 3.46 -33.98 -64.17
C VAL A 277 4.30 -34.71 -63.10
N ARG A 278 5.49 -34.20 -62.75
CA ARG A 278 6.28 -34.72 -61.62
C ARG A 278 5.57 -34.48 -60.29
N ALA A 279 5.03 -33.29 -60.04
CA ALA A 279 4.29 -32.96 -58.82
C ALA A 279 2.99 -33.80 -58.66
N ILE A 280 2.27 -34.06 -59.76
CA ILE A 280 1.10 -34.94 -59.81
C ILE A 280 1.51 -36.39 -59.51
N ARG A 281 2.58 -36.90 -60.13
CA ARG A 281 3.12 -38.25 -59.82
C ARG A 281 3.62 -38.39 -58.38
N LYS A 282 4.20 -37.33 -57.81
CA LYS A 282 4.57 -37.25 -56.39
C LYS A 282 3.35 -37.04 -55.45
N GLY A 283 2.14 -36.88 -55.97
CA GLY A 283 0.90 -36.75 -55.19
C GLY A 283 0.67 -35.38 -54.54
N LEU A 284 1.50 -34.38 -54.85
CA LEU A 284 1.42 -33.00 -54.34
C LEU A 284 0.23 -32.23 -54.92
N ILE A 285 -0.15 -32.53 -56.16
CA ILE A 285 -1.31 -31.96 -56.84
C ILE A 285 -2.37 -33.06 -56.99
N LYS A 286 -3.54 -32.83 -56.39
CA LYS A 286 -4.74 -33.66 -56.55
C LYS A 286 -5.80 -32.83 -57.26
N PHE A 287 -6.57 -33.46 -58.16
CA PHE A 287 -7.56 -32.75 -58.99
C PHE A 287 -9.01 -32.91 -58.50
N ASP A 288 -9.27 -33.87 -57.61
CA ASP A 288 -10.61 -34.22 -57.12
C ASP A 288 -10.94 -33.57 -55.77
N ASP A 289 -10.82 -32.24 -55.68
CA ASP A 289 -11.27 -31.48 -54.52
C ASP A 289 -12.78 -31.20 -54.59
N LYS A 290 -13.58 -32.10 -54.00
CA LYS A 290 -14.88 -31.68 -53.45
C LYS A 290 -14.61 -30.61 -52.38
N PRO A 291 -15.34 -29.49 -52.34
CA PRO A 291 -15.10 -28.46 -51.33
C PRO A 291 -15.26 -29.07 -49.94
N LYS A 292 -14.23 -28.95 -49.10
CA LYS A 292 -14.30 -29.36 -47.70
C LYS A 292 -15.33 -28.50 -46.98
N GLU A 293 -16.41 -29.10 -46.50
CA GLU A 293 -17.32 -28.45 -45.56
C GLU A 293 -16.58 -28.33 -44.22
N GLU A 294 -16.22 -27.12 -43.82
CA GLU A 294 -15.70 -26.87 -42.48
C GLU A 294 -16.81 -27.16 -41.44
N PRO A 295 -16.52 -27.92 -40.37
CA PRO A 295 -17.52 -28.20 -39.35
C PRO A 295 -17.93 -26.90 -38.65
N ARG A 296 -19.25 -26.65 -38.63
CA ARG A 296 -19.85 -25.40 -38.10
C ARG A 296 -19.56 -25.15 -36.61
N PHE A 297 -19.09 -26.16 -35.90
CA PHE A 297 -18.69 -26.11 -34.50
C PHE A 297 -17.36 -26.86 -34.33
N TYR A 298 -16.46 -26.31 -33.52
CA TYR A 298 -15.23 -26.96 -33.07
C TYR A 298 -15.16 -26.90 -31.54
N ALA A 299 -14.51 -27.89 -30.92
CA ALA A 299 -14.27 -27.87 -29.48
C ALA A 299 -13.18 -26.84 -29.17
N LEU A 300 -13.53 -25.80 -28.40
CA LEU A 300 -12.58 -24.77 -27.95
C LEU A 300 -11.81 -25.20 -26.68
N TRP A 301 -12.35 -26.19 -25.95
CA TRP A 301 -11.80 -26.68 -24.70
C TRP A 301 -11.27 -28.09 -24.92
N ASP A 302 -9.99 -28.28 -24.63
CA ASP A 302 -9.32 -29.57 -24.55
C ASP A 302 -9.31 -30.05 -23.09
N ASP A 303 -9.09 -31.35 -22.86
CA ASP A 303 -9.00 -31.94 -21.51
C ASP A 303 -7.74 -31.51 -20.73
N SER A 304 -6.90 -30.66 -21.35
CA SER A 304 -5.77 -30.00 -20.70
C SER A 304 -6.21 -29.19 -19.48
N THR A 305 -5.61 -29.47 -18.32
CA THR A 305 -5.83 -28.73 -17.08
C THR A 305 -5.61 -27.22 -17.30
N PRO A 306 -6.50 -26.33 -16.82
CA PRO A 306 -6.41 -24.91 -17.13
C PRO A 306 -5.15 -24.31 -16.52
N ALA A 307 -4.23 -23.87 -17.38
CA ALA A 307 -3.02 -23.17 -16.96
C ALA A 307 -3.41 -21.97 -16.07
N GLU A 308 -2.91 -21.95 -14.84
CA GLU A 308 -3.17 -20.87 -13.90
C GLU A 308 -2.62 -19.57 -14.49
N ARG A 309 -3.52 -18.67 -14.89
CA ARG A 309 -3.16 -17.39 -15.53
C ARG A 309 -2.39 -16.53 -14.53
N GLN A 310 -1.06 -16.59 -14.58
CA GLN A 310 -0.16 -15.72 -13.84
C GLN A 310 -0.30 -14.28 -14.35
N GLY A 311 -1.14 -13.51 -13.65
CA GLY A 311 -1.43 -12.11 -13.93
C GLY A 311 -2.10 -11.46 -12.72
N LEU A 312 -2.47 -10.17 -12.85
CA LEU A 312 -3.16 -9.41 -11.81
C LEU A 312 -4.31 -10.24 -11.22
N ALA A 313 -4.21 -10.54 -9.92
CA ALA A 313 -4.90 -11.67 -9.32
C ALA A 313 -6.42 -11.52 -9.34
N TYR A 314 -7.06 -12.06 -10.38
CA TYR A 314 -8.51 -12.02 -10.59
C TYR A 314 -9.24 -12.47 -9.31
N ILE A 315 -10.18 -11.66 -8.86
CA ILE A 315 -11.03 -12.01 -7.72
C ILE A 315 -12.28 -12.69 -8.30
N PRO A 316 -12.40 -14.03 -8.18
CA PRO A 316 -13.56 -14.73 -8.69
C PRO A 316 -14.82 -14.18 -8.02
N ALA A 317 -15.91 -14.12 -8.77
CA ALA A 317 -17.20 -13.77 -8.19
C ALA A 317 -17.55 -14.75 -7.05
N PRO A 318 -18.11 -14.27 -5.93
CA PRO A 318 -18.65 -15.15 -4.91
C PRO A 318 -19.65 -16.13 -5.56
N LYS A 319 -19.49 -17.42 -5.30
CA LYS A 319 -20.47 -18.43 -5.74
C LYS A 319 -21.76 -18.25 -4.92
N PRO A 320 -22.96 -18.48 -5.50
CA PRO A 320 -24.17 -18.58 -4.69
C PRO A 320 -24.00 -19.70 -3.65
N LYS A 321 -24.72 -19.59 -2.52
CA LYS A 321 -24.84 -20.71 -1.59
C LYS A 321 -25.54 -21.88 -2.29
N LEU A 322 -25.27 -23.10 -1.82
CA LEU A 322 -26.08 -24.26 -2.20
C LEU A 322 -27.47 -24.14 -1.54
N PRO A 323 -28.56 -24.54 -2.21
CA PRO A 323 -29.90 -24.49 -1.64
C PRO A 323 -30.00 -25.22 -0.30
N GLY A 324 -30.61 -24.56 0.67
CA GLY A 324 -30.78 -25.04 2.04
C GLY A 324 -32.14 -25.69 2.31
N HIS A 325 -32.34 -26.19 3.52
CA HIS A 325 -33.64 -26.70 3.98
C HIS A 325 -34.72 -25.60 4.00
N GLU A 326 -34.33 -24.33 4.20
CA GLU A 326 -35.18 -23.14 4.13
C GLU A 326 -35.78 -22.90 2.73
N GLU A 327 -35.06 -23.25 1.65
CA GLU A 327 -35.48 -23.13 0.25
C GLU A 327 -36.30 -24.35 -0.24
N SER A 328 -36.48 -25.36 0.62
CA SER A 328 -37.34 -26.51 0.33
C SER A 328 -38.80 -26.08 0.17
N TYR A 329 -39.55 -26.72 -0.74
CA TYR A 329 -41.00 -26.55 -0.81
C TYR A 329 -41.73 -27.08 0.44
N ASN A 330 -41.06 -27.92 1.24
CA ASN A 330 -41.57 -28.50 2.47
C ASN A 330 -40.47 -28.41 3.56
N PRO A 331 -40.25 -27.21 4.13
CA PRO A 331 -39.32 -27.02 5.24
C PRO A 331 -39.95 -27.51 6.56
N SER A 332 -39.14 -27.72 7.60
CA SER A 332 -39.68 -27.97 8.95
C SER A 332 -40.34 -26.71 9.52
N GLN A 333 -41.23 -26.90 10.51
CA GLN A 333 -42.02 -25.82 11.11
C GLN A 333 -41.15 -24.71 11.73
N GLU A 334 -39.91 -25.03 12.14
CA GLU A 334 -38.93 -24.10 12.69
C GLU A 334 -38.49 -23.00 11.70
N TYR A 335 -38.55 -23.26 10.39
CA TYR A 335 -38.20 -22.28 9.36
C TYR A 335 -39.39 -21.42 8.91
N ILE A 336 -40.62 -21.74 9.33
CA ILE A 336 -41.83 -21.00 8.94
C ILE A 336 -41.96 -19.80 9.89
N PRO A 337 -41.79 -18.55 9.42
CA PRO A 337 -41.77 -17.41 10.32
C PRO A 337 -43.12 -17.17 11.00
N THR A 338 -43.07 -16.72 12.25
CA THR A 338 -44.23 -16.31 13.01
C THR A 338 -44.83 -15.02 12.46
N GLN A 339 -46.10 -14.73 12.79
CA GLN A 339 -46.77 -13.52 12.32
C GLN A 339 -46.09 -12.23 12.84
N GLU A 340 -45.44 -12.28 14.01
CA GLU A 340 -44.67 -11.17 14.58
C GLU A 340 -43.39 -10.90 13.76
N GLU A 341 -42.69 -11.95 13.31
CA GLU A 341 -41.53 -11.84 12.43
C GLU A 341 -41.93 -11.34 11.03
N ILE A 342 -43.06 -11.81 10.47
CA ILE A 342 -43.58 -11.30 9.19
C ILE A 342 -43.86 -9.80 9.29
N ASN A 343 -44.44 -9.34 10.40
CA ASN A 343 -44.69 -7.92 10.65
C ASN A 343 -43.37 -7.14 10.82
N SER A 344 -42.36 -7.73 11.49
CA SER A 344 -41.05 -7.07 11.64
C SER A 344 -40.30 -6.95 10.31
N TYR A 345 -40.35 -7.97 9.43
CA TYR A 345 -39.81 -7.89 8.07
C TYR A 345 -40.50 -6.81 7.22
N GLN A 346 -41.80 -6.58 7.40
CA GLN A 346 -42.51 -5.48 6.71
C GLN A 346 -42.03 -4.10 7.18
N LEU A 347 -41.67 -3.96 8.45
CA LEU A 347 -41.10 -2.73 9.01
C LEU A 347 -39.62 -2.49 8.62
N MET A 348 -38.88 -3.52 8.21
CA MET A 348 -37.52 -3.38 7.67
C MET A 348 -37.52 -2.71 6.29
N PHE A 349 -36.41 -2.03 5.96
CA PHE A 349 -36.15 -1.52 4.62
C PHE A 349 -35.99 -2.66 3.61
N GLU A 350 -36.33 -2.40 2.34
CA GLU A 350 -36.43 -3.46 1.33
C GLU A 350 -35.11 -4.21 1.06
N GLU A 351 -33.97 -3.54 1.22
CA GLU A 351 -32.62 -4.11 1.09
C GLU A 351 -32.25 -5.08 2.23
N ASP A 352 -32.78 -4.85 3.45
CA ASP A 352 -32.49 -5.64 4.66
C ASP A 352 -33.45 -6.83 4.84
N ARG A 353 -34.54 -6.89 4.05
CA ARG A 353 -35.55 -7.96 4.16
C ARG A 353 -34.98 -9.31 3.75
N PRO A 354 -35.45 -10.42 4.36
CA PRO A 354 -35.25 -11.76 3.82
C PRO A 354 -35.73 -11.82 2.36
N LYS A 355 -34.88 -12.34 1.47
CA LYS A 355 -35.13 -12.36 0.02
C LYS A 355 -36.44 -13.07 -0.34
N PHE A 356 -36.67 -14.20 0.32
CA PHE A 356 -37.92 -14.95 0.31
C PHE A 356 -38.37 -15.26 1.74
N ILE A 357 -39.65 -15.57 1.89
CA ILE A 357 -40.25 -16.05 3.13
C ILE A 357 -40.50 -17.56 2.95
N PRO A 358 -39.90 -18.45 3.76
CA PRO A 358 -40.15 -19.88 3.67
C PRO A 358 -41.64 -20.20 3.84
N LYS A 359 -42.17 -21.09 2.98
CA LYS A 359 -43.56 -21.52 2.99
C LYS A 359 -43.64 -23.03 2.81
N GLN A 360 -44.46 -23.68 3.62
CA GLN A 360 -44.67 -25.12 3.52
C GLN A 360 -45.82 -25.43 2.55
N HIS A 361 -45.51 -26.23 1.53
CA HIS A 361 -46.46 -26.75 0.55
C HIS A 361 -46.65 -28.26 0.75
N THR A 362 -47.90 -28.70 0.86
CA THR A 362 -48.25 -30.11 1.12
C THR A 362 -47.87 -31.06 -0.02
N SER A 363 -47.67 -30.55 -1.24
CA SER A 363 -47.32 -31.34 -2.41
C SER A 363 -46.49 -30.53 -3.40
N LEU A 364 -45.67 -31.18 -4.21
CA LEU A 364 -44.93 -30.51 -5.28
C LEU A 364 -45.85 -29.84 -6.32
N ARG A 365 -47.08 -30.33 -6.49
CA ARG A 365 -48.08 -29.77 -7.41
C ARG A 365 -48.72 -28.47 -6.89
N SER A 366 -48.64 -28.21 -5.59
CA SER A 366 -49.16 -26.99 -4.95
C SER A 366 -48.10 -25.90 -4.76
N VAL A 367 -46.90 -26.08 -5.33
CA VAL A 367 -45.84 -25.07 -5.34
C VAL A 367 -46.14 -24.03 -6.44
N PRO A 368 -46.32 -22.74 -6.11
CA PRO A 368 -46.56 -21.69 -7.09
C PRO A 368 -45.28 -21.34 -7.86
N ALA A 369 -45.43 -20.67 -8.99
CA ALA A 369 -44.30 -20.01 -9.64
C ALA A 369 -43.73 -18.91 -8.72
N TYR A 370 -42.40 -18.86 -8.58
CA TYR A 370 -41.74 -17.87 -7.71
C TYR A 370 -41.63 -16.52 -8.42
N GLU A 371 -42.43 -15.55 -7.98
CA GLU A 371 -42.62 -14.24 -8.64
C GLU A 371 -41.32 -13.44 -8.76
N LYS A 372 -40.43 -13.51 -7.75
CA LYS A 372 -39.19 -12.73 -7.72
C LYS A 372 -38.02 -13.37 -8.48
N ALA A 373 -38.19 -14.54 -9.11
CA ALA A 373 -37.08 -15.25 -9.78
C ALA A 373 -36.32 -14.39 -10.80
N VAL A 374 -37.04 -13.55 -11.55
CA VAL A 374 -36.45 -12.63 -12.55
C VAL A 374 -35.76 -11.44 -11.88
N GLN A 375 -36.30 -10.95 -10.75
CA GLN A 375 -35.70 -9.85 -9.99
C GLN A 375 -34.38 -10.30 -9.36
N GLU A 376 -34.38 -11.42 -8.63
CA GLU A 376 -33.16 -11.92 -7.99
C GLU A 376 -32.03 -12.26 -8.98
N THR A 377 -32.37 -12.77 -10.17
CA THR A 377 -31.37 -13.05 -11.23
C THR A 377 -30.87 -11.78 -11.89
N PHE A 378 -31.70 -10.74 -12.02
CA PHE A 378 -31.27 -9.42 -12.49
C PHE A 378 -30.37 -8.72 -11.46
N ASP A 379 -30.77 -8.68 -10.19
CA ASP A 379 -29.99 -8.11 -9.10
C ASP A 379 -28.65 -8.83 -8.95
N ARG A 380 -28.64 -10.16 -9.14
CA ARG A 380 -27.40 -10.95 -9.19
C ARG A 380 -26.48 -10.54 -10.33
N CYS A 381 -27.00 -10.14 -11.49
CA CYS A 381 -26.21 -9.60 -12.59
C CYS A 381 -25.68 -8.19 -12.28
N LEU A 382 -26.46 -7.35 -11.60
CA LEU A 382 -25.99 -6.06 -11.09
C LEU A 382 -24.86 -6.25 -10.06
N ASP A 383 -24.99 -7.17 -9.11
CA ASP A 383 -23.94 -7.57 -8.16
C ASP A 383 -22.65 -8.03 -8.84
N LEU A 384 -22.75 -8.71 -9.98
CA LEU A 384 -21.58 -9.20 -10.71
C LEU A 384 -20.84 -8.07 -11.45
N TYR A 385 -21.56 -7.02 -11.87
CA TYR A 385 -21.06 -5.93 -12.70
C TYR A 385 -20.68 -4.67 -11.91
N LEU A 386 -21.54 -4.21 -10.99
CA LEU A 386 -21.41 -2.94 -10.26
C LEU A 386 -20.67 -3.09 -8.93
N CYS A 387 -20.90 -4.18 -8.19
CA CYS A 387 -20.40 -4.30 -6.82
C CYS A 387 -18.88 -4.59 -6.77
N PRO A 388 -18.07 -3.75 -6.07
CA PRO A 388 -16.62 -3.91 -6.02
C PRO A 388 -16.21 -5.16 -5.22
N ARG A 389 -15.32 -5.97 -5.80
CA ARG A 389 -14.90 -7.27 -5.22
C ARG A 389 -13.66 -7.10 -4.34
N VAL A 390 -13.74 -7.48 -3.07
CA VAL A 390 -12.64 -7.37 -2.10
C VAL A 390 -12.39 -8.72 -1.41
N ARG A 391 -11.12 -9.16 -1.39
CA ARG A 391 -10.71 -10.36 -0.64
C ARG A 391 -10.67 -10.07 0.86
N LYS A 392 -11.79 -10.30 1.57
CA LYS A 392 -11.85 -10.22 3.04
C LYS A 392 -11.40 -11.53 3.68
N LYS A 393 -10.37 -11.51 4.53
CA LYS A 393 -10.00 -12.65 5.39
C LYS A 393 -11.06 -12.80 6.49
N ARG A 394 -11.95 -13.79 6.36
CA ARG A 394 -12.87 -14.16 7.45
C ARG A 394 -12.10 -14.92 8.51
N ILE A 395 -12.12 -14.41 9.74
CA ILE A 395 -11.44 -15.00 10.89
C ILE A 395 -12.37 -16.07 11.47
N ASN A 396 -12.19 -17.32 11.03
CA ASN A 396 -12.89 -18.49 11.59
C ASN A 396 -12.11 -18.98 12.81
N ILE A 397 -12.23 -18.26 13.93
CA ILE A 397 -11.53 -18.55 15.19
C ILE A 397 -12.58 -18.67 16.31
N ASP A 398 -12.43 -19.67 17.16
CA ASP A 398 -13.31 -19.87 18.32
C ASP A 398 -13.16 -18.69 19.30
N PRO A 399 -14.27 -18.08 19.78
CA PRO A 399 -14.23 -16.87 20.60
C PRO A 399 -13.53 -17.07 21.95
N GLU A 400 -13.39 -18.32 22.40
CA GLU A 400 -12.65 -18.68 23.61
C GLU A 400 -11.13 -18.50 23.44
N SER A 401 -10.58 -18.82 22.26
CA SER A 401 -9.13 -18.71 22.00
C SER A 401 -8.61 -17.27 22.00
N LEU A 402 -9.50 -16.28 21.88
CA LEU A 402 -9.20 -14.85 22.01
C LEU A 402 -8.97 -14.43 23.47
N LYS A 403 -9.36 -15.26 24.46
CA LYS A 403 -9.15 -14.96 25.89
C LYS A 403 -7.68 -15.23 26.26
N PRO A 404 -7.02 -14.32 26.99
CA PRO A 404 -5.67 -14.59 27.50
C PRO A 404 -5.69 -15.74 28.51
N LYS A 405 -4.65 -16.59 28.47
CA LYS A 405 -4.43 -17.66 29.46
C LYS A 405 -4.01 -17.03 30.79
N LEU A 406 -4.97 -16.81 31.69
CA LEU A 406 -4.75 -16.30 33.05
C LEU A 406 -4.96 -17.42 34.09
N PRO A 407 -4.32 -17.34 35.28
CA PRO A 407 -4.59 -18.25 36.38
C PRO A 407 -6.07 -18.25 36.80
N SER A 408 -6.53 -19.35 37.40
CA SER A 408 -7.91 -19.42 37.85
C SER A 408 -8.13 -18.58 39.12
N ARG A 409 -9.34 -18.04 39.29
CA ARG A 409 -9.68 -17.24 40.49
C ARG A 409 -9.51 -18.02 41.79
N LYS A 410 -9.66 -19.36 41.76
CA LYS A 410 -9.55 -20.20 42.96
C LYS A 410 -8.14 -20.21 43.53
N ASP A 411 -7.14 -20.14 42.64
CA ASP A 411 -5.71 -20.21 42.99
C ASP A 411 -5.19 -18.89 43.56
N LEU A 412 -5.92 -17.79 43.35
CA LEU A 412 -5.56 -16.42 43.74
C LEU A 412 -6.28 -15.95 45.03
N LYS A 413 -6.86 -16.87 45.80
CA LYS A 413 -7.41 -16.58 47.14
C LYS A 413 -6.27 -16.30 48.14
N PRO A 414 -6.48 -15.44 49.17
CA PRO A 414 -7.75 -14.79 49.53
C PRO A 414 -7.96 -13.43 48.84
N TYR A 415 -9.24 -13.10 48.62
CA TYR A 415 -9.70 -11.79 48.13
C TYR A 415 -11.16 -11.56 48.58
N PRO A 416 -11.59 -10.30 48.76
CA PRO A 416 -12.95 -10.01 49.19
C PRO A 416 -13.96 -10.29 48.08
N ASN A 417 -15.10 -10.91 48.43
CA ASN A 417 -16.13 -11.37 47.49
C ASN A 417 -17.56 -11.08 47.94
N THR A 418 -17.82 -10.97 49.25
CA THR A 418 -19.17 -10.83 49.82
C THR A 418 -19.23 -9.67 50.81
N CYS A 419 -20.35 -8.95 50.81
CA CYS A 419 -20.60 -7.89 51.78
C CYS A 419 -20.86 -8.52 53.15
N TYR A 420 -19.96 -8.31 54.10
CA TYR A 420 -20.06 -8.82 55.46
C TYR A 420 -20.88 -7.88 56.36
N LEU A 421 -20.61 -6.58 56.28
CA LEU A 421 -21.17 -5.58 57.20
C LEU A 421 -21.46 -4.25 56.51
N GLU A 422 -22.52 -3.58 56.96
CA GLU A 422 -22.93 -2.25 56.51
C GLU A 422 -22.91 -1.26 57.69
N TYR A 423 -22.09 -0.21 57.60
CA TYR A 423 -22.03 0.85 58.62
C TYR A 423 -23.16 1.85 58.33
N LYS A 424 -24.10 1.97 59.26
CA LYS A 424 -25.32 2.79 59.12
C LYS A 424 -25.32 3.93 60.13
N GLY A 425 -25.46 5.16 59.67
CA GLY A 425 -25.62 6.32 60.55
C GLY A 425 -25.40 7.69 59.92
N HIS A 426 -24.64 7.78 58.83
CA HIS A 426 -24.57 9.01 58.03
C HIS A 426 -25.94 9.35 57.41
N LYS A 427 -26.21 10.65 57.26
CA LYS A 427 -27.44 11.20 56.68
C LYS A 427 -27.28 11.59 55.21
N GLY A 428 -26.06 11.56 54.69
CA GLY A 428 -25.73 11.93 53.31
C GLY A 428 -24.53 11.15 52.76
N PRO A 429 -24.25 11.31 51.45
CA PRO A 429 -23.18 10.61 50.73
C PRO A 429 -21.85 10.58 51.49
N VAL A 430 -21.28 9.38 51.68
CA VAL A 430 -19.96 9.22 52.30
C VAL A 430 -18.91 9.44 51.22
N THR A 431 -18.21 10.57 51.28
CA THR A 431 -17.27 11.04 50.25
C THR A 431 -15.93 10.32 50.31
N THR A 432 -15.49 9.98 51.51
CA THR A 432 -14.12 9.53 51.80
C THR A 432 -14.11 8.60 52.99
N ILE A 433 -13.22 7.61 52.96
CA ILE A 433 -12.97 6.68 54.06
C ILE A 433 -11.46 6.46 54.24
N CYS A 434 -11.04 6.23 55.48
CA CYS A 434 -9.65 5.92 55.78
C CYS A 434 -9.54 4.92 56.93
N THR A 435 -8.65 3.94 56.79
CA THR A 435 -8.38 2.91 57.79
C THR A 435 -7.21 3.32 58.68
N GLU A 436 -7.35 3.11 60.00
CA GLU A 436 -6.24 3.30 60.91
C GLU A 436 -5.15 2.24 60.66
N SER A 437 -3.88 2.58 60.91
CA SER A 437 -2.72 1.71 60.71
C SER A 437 -2.78 0.35 61.45
N THR A 438 -3.52 0.25 62.57
CA THR A 438 -3.72 -1.05 63.25
C THR A 438 -4.74 -1.94 62.50
N GLY A 439 -5.76 -1.32 61.92
CA GLY A 439 -6.93 -1.95 61.30
C GLY A 439 -8.18 -2.03 62.17
N GLN A 440 -8.12 -1.64 63.46
CA GLN A 440 -9.28 -1.72 64.37
C GLN A 440 -10.35 -0.65 64.07
N TRP A 441 -9.91 0.54 63.65
CA TRP A 441 -10.77 1.70 63.45
C TRP A 441 -10.81 2.12 61.97
N ILE A 442 -11.98 2.57 61.53
CA ILE A 442 -12.17 3.25 60.24
C ILE A 442 -12.80 4.62 60.50
N ALA A 443 -12.27 5.66 59.84
CA ALA A 443 -12.89 6.98 59.81
C ALA A 443 -13.60 7.21 58.48
N SER A 444 -14.69 7.97 58.51
CA SER A 444 -15.44 8.37 57.32
C SER A 444 -15.83 9.83 57.36
N GLY A 445 -15.73 10.49 56.20
CA GLY A 445 -16.25 11.82 55.95
C GLY A 445 -17.50 11.77 55.08
N SER A 446 -18.47 12.64 55.34
CA SER A 446 -19.72 12.70 54.58
C SER A 446 -20.09 14.14 54.23
N LYS A 447 -20.94 14.28 53.20
CA LYS A 447 -21.61 15.55 52.89
C LYS A 447 -22.63 15.98 53.95
N ASP A 448 -22.92 15.14 54.94
CA ASP A 448 -23.77 15.52 56.07
C ASP A 448 -23.10 16.43 57.10
N GLY A 449 -21.83 16.80 56.89
CA GLY A 449 -21.06 17.66 57.79
C GLY A 449 -20.38 16.92 58.95
N THR A 450 -20.57 15.59 59.06
CA THR A 450 -20.03 14.80 60.15
C THR A 450 -18.86 13.92 59.74
N VAL A 451 -17.83 13.88 60.58
CA VAL A 451 -16.80 12.83 60.56
C VAL A 451 -17.12 11.80 61.62
N ARG A 452 -16.99 10.52 61.29
CA ARG A 452 -17.32 9.41 62.19
C ARG A 452 -16.21 8.39 62.27
N ILE A 453 -15.99 7.87 63.47
CA ILE A 453 -15.12 6.71 63.72
C ILE A 453 -15.99 5.49 64.01
N TRP A 454 -15.64 4.36 63.39
CA TRP A 454 -16.33 3.09 63.53
C TRP A 454 -15.39 1.96 63.92
N GLU A 455 -15.88 1.07 64.77
CA GLU A 455 -15.26 -0.22 65.09
C GLU A 455 -15.43 -1.18 63.90
N VAL A 456 -14.33 -1.70 63.34
CA VAL A 456 -14.36 -2.48 62.09
C VAL A 456 -15.19 -3.77 62.24
N GLU A 457 -15.04 -4.51 63.34
CA GLU A 457 -15.69 -5.82 63.52
C GLU A 457 -17.21 -5.73 63.77
N THR A 458 -17.67 -4.71 64.50
CA THR A 458 -19.06 -4.62 64.97
C THR A 458 -19.92 -3.63 64.21
N GLY A 459 -19.31 -2.66 63.51
CA GLY A 459 -20.02 -1.59 62.83
C GLY A 459 -20.50 -0.48 63.76
N ARG A 460 -20.11 -0.49 65.04
CA ARG A 460 -20.48 0.55 66.01
C ARG A 460 -19.77 1.86 65.71
N CYS A 461 -20.53 2.94 65.67
CA CYS A 461 -19.98 4.30 65.65
C CYS A 461 -19.49 4.66 67.06
N LEU A 462 -18.19 4.88 67.23
CA LEU A 462 -17.59 5.24 68.53
C LEU A 462 -17.68 6.74 68.78
N GLN A 463 -17.38 7.55 67.76
CA GLN A 463 -17.34 9.01 67.88
C GLN A 463 -17.91 9.68 66.63
N VAL A 464 -18.56 10.82 66.84
CA VAL A 464 -19.12 11.69 65.80
C VAL A 464 -18.64 13.10 66.09
N TRP A 465 -18.00 13.73 65.12
CA TRP A 465 -17.70 15.17 65.13
C TRP A 465 -18.59 15.86 64.10
N ASP A 466 -19.22 16.96 64.49
CA ASP A 466 -19.97 17.83 63.60
C ASP A 466 -19.10 19.05 63.26
N ILE A 467 -18.73 19.19 61.99
CA ILE A 467 -17.87 20.26 61.47
C ILE A 467 -18.71 21.34 60.76
N GLY A 468 -19.95 21.02 60.37
CA GLY A 468 -20.88 21.93 59.69
C GLY A 468 -20.60 22.18 58.21
N GLU A 469 -19.47 21.75 57.66
CA GLU A 469 -19.12 21.84 56.23
C GLU A 469 -18.92 20.48 55.56
N THR A 470 -19.06 20.42 54.24
CA THR A 470 -18.88 19.18 53.47
C THR A 470 -17.43 18.70 53.53
N ILE A 471 -17.24 17.48 54.02
CA ILE A 471 -15.91 16.86 54.12
C ILE A 471 -15.53 16.27 52.75
N GLU A 472 -14.36 16.65 52.24
CA GLU A 472 -13.85 16.21 50.95
C GLU A 472 -12.91 15.00 51.08
N GLU A 473 -11.93 15.04 51.99
CA GLU A 473 -10.98 13.96 52.22
C GLU A 473 -10.64 13.80 53.72
N VAL A 474 -10.49 12.55 54.16
CA VAL A 474 -10.10 12.18 55.54
C VAL A 474 -8.91 11.24 55.48
N ALA A 475 -7.88 11.50 56.28
CA ALA A 475 -6.66 10.71 56.32
C ALA A 475 -6.18 10.48 57.77
N TRP A 476 -6.07 9.20 58.16
CA TRP A 476 -5.39 8.82 59.39
C TRP A 476 -3.88 9.00 59.25
N ASN A 477 -3.23 9.37 60.35
CA ASN A 477 -1.78 9.27 60.45
C ASN A 477 -1.34 7.80 60.27
N PRO A 478 -0.42 7.47 59.34
CA PRO A 478 0.07 6.10 59.15
C PRO A 478 0.93 5.57 60.31
N LEU A 479 1.35 6.43 61.25
CA LEU A 479 2.11 6.06 62.44
C LEU A 479 1.17 5.66 63.60
N THR A 480 1.37 4.45 64.15
CA THR A 480 0.60 3.93 65.30
C THR A 480 0.82 4.69 66.61
N GLU A 481 1.90 5.47 66.71
CA GLU A 481 2.25 6.21 67.93
C GLU A 481 1.36 7.44 68.17
N PHE A 482 0.77 7.98 67.10
CA PHE A 482 0.02 9.23 67.09
C PHE A 482 -1.29 9.05 66.30
N PRO A 483 -2.35 8.48 66.90
CA PRO A 483 -3.66 8.29 66.27
C PRO A 483 -4.38 9.63 66.05
N ILE A 484 -3.88 10.40 65.10
CA ILE A 484 -4.36 11.71 64.69
C ILE A 484 -5.09 11.57 63.36
N LEU A 485 -6.21 12.28 63.22
CA LEU A 485 -7.00 12.33 62.00
C LEU A 485 -6.91 13.70 61.33
N ALA A 486 -6.46 13.75 60.09
CA ALA A 486 -6.52 14.94 59.24
C ALA A 486 -7.80 14.92 58.41
N ILE A 487 -8.49 16.06 58.34
CA ILE A 487 -9.81 16.21 57.70
C ILE A 487 -9.78 17.49 56.87
N ALA A 488 -10.03 17.38 55.56
CA ALA A 488 -10.24 18.52 54.68
C ALA A 488 -11.75 18.80 54.57
N ALA A 489 -12.18 19.98 55.00
CA ALA A 489 -13.56 20.46 54.86
C ALA A 489 -13.54 21.89 54.32
N GLY A 490 -14.21 22.10 53.18
CA GLY A 490 -14.20 23.40 52.50
C GLY A 490 -12.80 23.89 52.12
N GLN A 491 -12.34 24.96 52.78
CA GLN A 491 -11.00 25.54 52.60
C GLN A 491 -10.02 25.20 53.73
N ASP A 492 -10.52 24.61 54.83
CA ASP A 492 -9.76 24.38 56.05
C ASP A 492 -9.34 22.91 56.19
N VAL A 493 -8.17 22.71 56.82
CA VAL A 493 -7.67 21.39 57.19
C VAL A 493 -7.67 21.28 58.71
N PHE A 494 -8.61 20.51 59.23
CA PHE A 494 -8.71 20.18 60.64
C PHE A 494 -7.79 19.01 60.98
N ILE A 495 -7.21 19.05 62.16
CA ILE A 495 -6.40 17.97 62.71
C ILE A 495 -6.97 17.66 64.09
N LEU A 496 -7.54 16.47 64.23
CA LEU A 496 -8.22 16.05 65.45
C LEU A 496 -7.42 14.94 66.15
N ASP A 497 -7.35 15.02 67.48
CA ASP A 497 -7.11 13.83 68.30
C ASP A 497 -8.33 12.92 68.18
N THR A 498 -8.08 11.62 68.00
CA THR A 498 -9.15 10.62 67.86
C THR A 498 -9.57 10.00 69.19
N GLY A 499 -8.83 10.27 70.27
CA GLY A 499 -9.12 9.69 71.59
C GLY A 499 -8.94 8.17 71.68
N CYS A 500 -8.43 7.53 70.63
CA CYS A 500 -8.21 6.08 70.57
C CYS A 500 -6.86 5.65 71.20
N GLY A 501 -6.02 6.60 71.63
CA GLY A 501 -4.70 6.35 72.22
C GLY A 501 -4.69 6.26 73.74
N SER A 502 -3.52 5.96 74.32
CA SER A 502 -3.30 6.04 75.76
C SER A 502 -3.17 7.49 76.26
N HIS A 503 -3.40 7.73 77.54
CA HIS A 503 -3.33 9.07 78.14
C HIS A 503 -1.96 9.76 77.93
N GLU A 504 -0.87 9.00 77.82
CA GLU A 504 0.47 9.54 77.51
C GLU A 504 0.62 9.94 76.03
N GLN A 505 -0.05 9.23 75.11
CA GLN A 505 -0.10 9.61 73.70
C GLN A 505 -0.96 10.87 73.53
N GLN A 506 -2.08 10.93 74.24
CA GLN A 506 -3.01 12.06 74.20
C GLN A 506 -2.36 13.38 74.59
N ASN A 507 -1.65 13.43 75.72
CA ASN A 507 -0.91 14.63 76.14
C ASN A 507 0.12 15.09 75.08
N LYS A 508 0.84 14.15 74.43
CA LYS A 508 1.80 14.46 73.35
C LYS A 508 1.11 14.97 72.08
N ILE A 509 -0.12 14.55 71.83
CA ILE A 509 -0.94 15.02 70.71
C ILE A 509 -1.44 16.44 70.98
N GLU A 510 -1.92 16.75 72.19
CA GLU A 510 -2.34 18.11 72.57
C GLU A 510 -1.21 19.15 72.37
N GLU A 511 0.04 18.81 72.73
CA GLU A 511 1.21 19.66 72.45
C GLU A 511 1.48 19.87 70.94
N LEU A 512 1.12 18.90 70.09
CA LEU A 512 1.30 18.98 68.63
C LEU A 512 0.17 19.75 67.93
N LEU A 513 -1.07 19.67 68.42
CA LEU A 513 -2.28 20.19 67.76
C LEU A 513 -2.44 21.71 67.79
N HIS A 514 -1.66 22.44 68.59
CA HIS A 514 -1.80 23.89 68.72
C HIS A 514 -1.24 24.66 67.50
N VAL A 515 -1.95 24.61 66.38
CA VAL A 515 -1.58 25.25 65.10
C VAL A 515 -2.36 26.55 64.90
N GLU A 516 -1.69 27.62 64.46
CA GLU A 516 -2.36 28.87 64.08
C GLU A 516 -3.01 28.76 62.68
N PRO A 517 -4.23 29.28 62.48
CA PRO A 517 -4.89 29.22 61.17
C PRO A 517 -4.18 30.13 60.16
N GLN A 518 -3.51 29.52 59.18
CA GLN A 518 -2.91 30.23 58.06
C GLN A 518 -3.87 30.26 56.86
N LYS A 519 -4.23 31.46 56.40
CA LYS A 519 -5.06 31.63 55.21
C LYS A 519 -4.29 31.21 53.95
N ALA A 520 -4.73 30.14 53.30
CA ALA A 520 -4.24 29.75 52.00
C ALA A 520 -4.74 30.69 50.90
N THR A 521 -3.88 31.01 49.95
CA THR A 521 -4.24 31.69 48.69
C THR A 521 -3.61 30.97 47.50
N ASP A 522 -4.34 30.95 46.38
CA ASP A 522 -4.04 30.32 45.08
C ASP A 522 -4.09 28.77 44.98
N ASP A 523 -4.57 28.30 43.81
CA ASP A 523 -4.63 26.92 43.31
C ASP A 523 -3.25 26.21 43.26
N SER A 524 -2.70 25.86 44.42
CA SER A 524 -1.37 25.26 44.51
C SER A 524 -1.28 24.12 45.52
N VAL A 525 -0.39 23.16 45.23
CA VAL A 525 -0.14 22.03 46.12
C VAL A 525 0.73 22.49 47.29
N LEU A 526 0.29 22.21 48.50
CA LEU A 526 0.95 22.55 49.76
C LEU A 526 1.45 21.27 50.45
N ILE A 527 2.53 21.41 51.22
CA ILE A 527 3.07 20.37 52.10
C ILE A 527 3.11 20.97 53.50
N HIS A 528 2.36 20.36 54.43
CA HIS A 528 2.28 20.79 55.83
C HIS A 528 3.15 19.87 56.70
N GLN A 529 4.06 20.46 57.49
CA GLN A 529 4.89 19.73 58.46
C GLN A 529 4.46 20.06 59.88
N LEU A 530 3.75 19.12 60.53
CA LEU A 530 3.18 19.31 61.87
C LEU A 530 4.25 19.58 62.94
N SER A 531 5.35 18.80 62.94
CA SER A 531 6.44 18.93 63.93
C SER A 531 7.18 20.27 63.89
N LYS A 532 7.02 21.07 62.83
CA LYS A 532 7.56 22.44 62.72
C LYS A 532 6.46 23.51 62.58
N ARG A 533 5.19 23.09 62.61
CA ARG A 533 4.00 23.92 62.30
C ARG A 533 4.19 24.77 61.03
N LEU A 534 4.80 24.17 60.00
CA LEU A 534 5.29 24.86 58.81
C LEU A 534 4.54 24.40 57.56
N THR A 535 3.90 25.34 56.87
CA THR A 535 3.35 25.14 55.53
C THR A 535 4.38 25.55 54.48
N GLN A 536 4.69 24.64 53.55
CA GLN A 536 5.55 24.92 52.40
C GLN A 536 4.78 24.71 51.10
N ARG A 537 4.87 25.68 50.18
CA ARG A 537 4.50 25.47 48.78
C ARG A 537 5.58 24.64 48.09
N ILE A 538 5.19 23.71 47.23
CA ILE A 538 6.17 22.99 46.40
C ILE A 538 7.06 23.96 45.59
N PRO A 539 8.38 23.73 45.50
CA PRO A 539 9.32 24.69 44.91
C PRO A 539 9.25 24.79 43.37
N PHE A 540 8.38 24.01 42.72
CA PHE A 540 8.22 23.94 41.27
C PHE A 540 6.79 24.29 40.84
N LYS A 541 6.65 24.98 39.70
CA LYS A 541 5.34 25.32 39.12
C LYS A 541 4.61 24.07 38.61
N THR A 542 3.47 23.76 39.21
CA THR A 542 2.44 22.90 38.61
C THR A 542 2.01 23.49 37.26
N LYS A 543 1.78 22.63 36.25
CA LYS A 543 1.17 23.05 34.97
C LYS A 543 -0.09 22.21 34.76
N GLY A 544 -1.26 22.84 34.77
CA GLY A 544 -2.54 22.15 34.80
C GLY A 544 -3.04 21.91 36.23
N ILE A 545 -4.34 21.63 36.33
CA ILE A 545 -5.09 21.54 37.60
C ILE A 545 -4.73 20.20 38.29
N PRO A 546 -4.20 20.20 39.52
CA PRO A 546 -4.01 18.99 40.31
C PRO A 546 -5.38 18.40 40.71
N VAL A 547 -5.46 17.08 40.78
CA VAL A 547 -6.68 16.35 41.19
C VAL A 547 -6.40 15.48 42.41
N SER A 548 -5.25 14.80 42.43
CA SER A 548 -4.86 13.93 43.54
C SER A 548 -3.32 13.92 43.65
N THR A 549 -2.82 13.67 44.85
CA THR A 549 -1.38 13.61 45.13
C THR A 549 -1.05 12.42 46.02
N ALA A 550 0.17 11.90 45.90
CA ALA A 550 0.62 10.78 46.72
C ALA A 550 2.14 10.83 46.92
N PHE A 551 2.60 10.46 48.11
CA PHE A 551 4.03 10.26 48.38
C PHE A 551 4.44 8.83 48.02
N HIS A 552 5.66 8.67 47.51
CA HIS A 552 6.25 7.36 47.32
C HIS A 552 6.44 6.65 48.69
N PRO A 553 6.17 5.34 48.82
CA PRO A 553 6.21 4.65 50.12
C PRO A 553 7.54 4.74 50.89
N THR A 554 8.68 4.67 50.18
CA THR A 554 10.03 4.65 50.79
C THR A 554 10.98 5.75 50.32
N ARG A 555 11.04 6.05 49.01
CA ARG A 555 11.91 7.07 48.40
C ARG A 555 11.33 8.48 48.59
N SER A 556 12.17 9.52 48.52
CA SER A 556 11.78 10.95 48.60
C SER A 556 11.13 11.47 47.31
N ILE A 557 10.19 10.73 46.76
CA ILE A 557 9.52 11.00 45.48
C ILE A 557 8.06 11.39 45.74
N PHE A 558 7.58 12.39 45.00
CA PHE A 558 6.23 12.93 45.12
C PHE A 558 5.48 12.87 43.79
N PHE A 559 4.25 12.36 43.83
CA PHE A 559 3.38 12.23 42.68
C PHE A 559 2.29 13.30 42.72
N THR A 560 2.13 14.00 41.60
CA THR A 560 1.02 14.93 41.38
C THR A 560 0.25 14.46 40.16
N ALA A 561 -0.95 13.92 40.36
CA ALA A 561 -1.89 13.65 39.28
C ALA A 561 -2.61 14.95 38.94
N THR A 562 -2.36 15.47 37.73
CA THR A 562 -3.18 16.54 37.14
C THR A 562 -4.34 15.94 36.37
N LYS A 563 -5.30 16.75 35.95
CA LYS A 563 -6.40 16.31 35.07
C LYS A 563 -5.94 15.57 33.80
N LYS A 564 -4.72 15.81 33.30
CA LYS A 564 -4.23 15.25 32.01
C LYS A 564 -3.04 14.29 32.14
N ASP A 565 -2.10 14.60 33.02
CA ASP A 565 -0.84 13.85 33.18
C ASP A 565 -0.50 13.64 34.67
N VAL A 566 0.21 12.56 34.99
CA VAL A 566 0.82 12.38 36.32
C VAL A 566 2.27 12.79 36.25
N ARG A 567 2.74 13.50 37.29
CA ARG A 567 4.12 14.00 37.37
C ARG A 567 4.80 13.49 38.62
N VAL A 568 6.02 13.02 38.42
CA VAL A 568 6.86 12.38 39.42
C VAL A 568 8.02 13.32 39.71
N TYR A 569 8.08 13.87 40.92
CA TYR A 569 9.10 14.83 41.35
C TYR A 569 10.02 14.22 42.41
N ASP A 570 11.31 14.53 42.33
CA ASP A 570 12.27 14.30 43.41
C ASP A 570 12.21 15.48 44.38
N LEU A 571 11.83 15.24 45.64
CA LEU A 571 11.72 16.29 46.65
C LEU A 571 13.08 16.79 47.14
N LEU A 572 14.11 15.92 47.17
CA LEU A 572 15.46 16.30 47.59
C LEU A 572 16.17 17.10 46.50
N LYS A 573 16.02 16.68 45.23
CA LYS A 573 16.62 17.39 44.09
C LYS A 573 15.76 18.53 43.54
N GLN A 574 14.52 18.67 44.02
CA GLN A 574 13.51 19.65 43.59
C GLN A 574 13.27 19.66 42.06
N LYS A 575 13.30 18.49 41.42
CA LYS A 575 13.23 18.32 39.96
C LYS A 575 12.17 17.33 39.54
N LEU A 576 11.55 17.55 38.39
CA LEU A 576 10.71 16.57 37.72
C LEU A 576 11.60 15.41 37.24
N ILE A 577 11.27 14.19 37.66
CA ILE A 577 11.92 12.93 37.22
C ILE A 577 11.25 12.45 35.94
N LYS A 578 9.94 12.20 36.01
CA LYS A 578 9.16 11.58 34.94
C LYS A 578 7.79 12.23 34.81
N LYS A 579 7.28 12.26 33.59
CA LYS A 579 5.90 12.57 33.28
C LYS A 579 5.27 11.29 32.72
N LEU A 580 4.10 10.92 33.22
CA LEU A 580 3.31 9.78 32.80
C LEU A 580 2.05 10.27 32.06
N ASP A 581 1.88 9.85 30.81
CA ASP A 581 0.76 10.24 29.96
C ASP A 581 -0.25 9.09 29.85
N ALA A 582 -1.39 9.22 30.51
CA ALA A 582 -2.43 8.18 30.58
C ALA A 582 -3.27 8.03 29.31
N GLY A 583 -3.31 9.06 28.44
CA GLY A 583 -4.13 9.04 27.22
C GLY A 583 -5.65 8.99 27.49
N VAL A 584 -6.09 9.46 28.66
CA VAL A 584 -7.50 9.53 29.08
C VAL A 584 -8.02 10.97 29.10
N ARG A 585 -9.34 11.15 29.10
CA ARG A 585 -9.96 12.50 29.07
C ARG A 585 -9.64 13.32 30.34
N GLU A 586 -9.90 12.72 31.50
CA GLU A 586 -9.64 13.32 32.80
C GLU A 586 -9.25 12.24 33.82
N ILE A 587 -8.12 12.43 34.49
CA ILE A 587 -7.68 11.60 35.63
C ILE A 587 -8.52 11.96 36.86
N SER A 588 -8.98 10.94 37.60
CA SER A 588 -9.77 11.11 38.82
C SER A 588 -8.97 10.83 40.10
N SER A 589 -8.23 9.73 40.13
CA SER A 589 -7.50 9.29 41.34
C SER A 589 -6.23 8.51 40.98
N ILE A 590 -5.30 8.41 41.94
CA ILE A 590 -4.02 7.70 41.80
C ILE A 590 -3.74 6.89 43.06
N ALA A 591 -3.18 5.69 42.89
CA ALA A 591 -2.59 4.92 43.98
C ALA A 591 -1.21 4.36 43.55
N ILE A 592 -0.27 4.30 44.49
CA ILE A 592 1.10 3.80 44.26
C ILE A 592 1.19 2.41 44.88
N HIS A 593 1.83 1.47 44.18
CA HIS A 593 2.09 0.12 44.68
C HIS A 593 2.96 0.18 45.95
N PRO A 594 2.79 -0.68 46.97
CA PRO A 594 3.57 -0.61 48.21
C PRO A 594 5.10 -0.71 48.02
N GLY A 595 5.56 -1.40 46.96
CA GLY A 595 6.99 -1.44 46.58
C GLY A 595 7.52 -0.12 46.01
N GLY A 596 6.65 0.72 45.45
CA GLY A 596 6.97 2.04 44.88
C GLY A 596 7.12 2.10 43.36
N ASP A 597 7.50 1.00 42.70
CA ASP A 597 7.89 0.99 41.28
C ASP A 597 6.71 0.96 40.28
N ASN A 598 5.48 0.70 40.76
CA ASN A 598 4.25 0.67 39.95
C ASN A 598 3.19 1.63 40.50
N ALA A 599 2.31 2.13 39.63
CA ALA A 599 1.19 2.99 40.01
C ALA A 599 -0.07 2.69 39.17
N ILE A 600 -1.26 2.88 39.76
CA ILE A 600 -2.54 2.81 39.06
C ILE A 600 -3.24 4.17 39.07
N VAL A 601 -3.86 4.50 37.95
CA VAL A 601 -4.53 5.77 37.72
C VAL A 601 -5.96 5.52 37.25
N GLY A 602 -6.92 6.08 37.97
CA GLY A 602 -8.34 6.08 37.63
C GLY A 602 -8.67 7.18 36.63
N SER A 603 -9.67 6.94 35.79
CA SER A 603 -10.17 7.88 34.80
C SER A 603 -11.67 8.04 34.89
N LYS A 604 -12.13 9.27 34.61
CA LYS A 604 -13.54 9.57 34.34
C LYS A 604 -14.11 8.88 33.10
N ASP A 605 -13.28 8.26 32.27
CA ASP A 605 -13.73 7.43 31.13
C ASP A 605 -13.99 5.94 31.50
N GLY A 606 -13.99 5.58 32.79
CA GLY A 606 -14.12 4.18 33.23
C GLY A 606 -12.88 3.30 32.99
N LYS A 607 -11.76 3.94 32.64
CA LYS A 607 -10.47 3.29 32.31
C LYS A 607 -9.53 3.30 33.51
N LEU A 608 -9.05 2.12 33.92
CA LEU A 608 -7.94 2.00 34.86
C LEU A 608 -6.63 1.83 34.08
N CYS A 609 -5.67 2.71 34.33
CA CYS A 609 -4.36 2.70 33.69
C CYS A 609 -3.31 2.18 34.68
N TRP A 610 -2.68 1.05 34.36
CA TRP A 610 -1.52 0.54 35.09
C TRP A 610 -0.24 1.12 34.49
N PHE A 611 0.56 1.79 35.31
CA PHE A 611 1.88 2.31 34.98
C PHE A 611 2.96 1.50 35.68
N ASP A 612 3.92 1.09 34.87
CA ASP A 612 5.23 0.63 35.32
C ASP A 612 6.21 1.81 35.16
N MET A 613 6.82 2.24 36.26
CA MET A 613 7.63 3.46 36.27
C MET A 613 8.99 3.30 35.62
N ASP A 614 9.48 2.08 35.42
CA ASP A 614 10.77 1.84 34.79
C ASP A 614 10.58 1.54 33.30
N LEU A 615 9.54 0.77 32.94
CA LEU A 615 9.25 0.36 31.56
C LEU A 615 8.91 1.53 30.62
N SER A 616 8.00 2.45 31.01
CA SER A 616 7.52 3.50 30.08
C SER A 616 6.94 4.74 30.75
N SER A 617 6.73 5.81 29.96
CA SER A 617 5.89 6.95 30.33
C SER A 617 4.41 6.75 29.93
N ARG A 618 4.11 5.74 29.11
CA ARG A 618 2.76 5.31 28.75
C ARG A 618 2.30 4.19 29.68
N PRO A 619 0.99 3.97 29.87
CA PRO A 619 0.52 2.85 30.68
C PRO A 619 0.93 1.50 30.05
N TYR A 620 1.45 0.59 30.88
CA TYR A 620 1.74 -0.80 30.51
C TYR A 620 0.46 -1.53 30.08
N ARG A 621 -0.64 -1.30 30.81
CA ARG A 621 -1.95 -1.88 30.49
C ARG A 621 -3.08 -0.91 30.81
N VAL A 622 -4.04 -0.79 29.90
CA VAL A 622 -5.27 -0.02 30.11
C VAL A 622 -6.44 -0.99 30.17
N LEU A 623 -7.14 -1.02 31.30
CA LEU A 623 -8.29 -1.87 31.55
C LEU A 623 -9.57 -1.02 31.45
N ARG A 624 -10.57 -1.49 30.70
CA ARG A 624 -11.91 -0.89 30.66
C ARG A 624 -12.79 -1.68 31.62
N CYS A 625 -12.78 -1.28 32.88
CA CYS A 625 -13.43 -2.00 33.97
C CYS A 625 -14.88 -1.53 34.18
N HIS A 626 -15.09 -0.21 34.09
CA HIS A 626 -16.34 0.43 34.47
C HIS A 626 -17.01 1.12 33.27
N PRO A 627 -18.34 1.05 33.11
CA PRO A 627 -19.09 1.86 32.15
C PRO A 627 -19.19 3.36 32.51
N LYS A 628 -18.89 3.74 33.76
CA LYS A 628 -18.90 5.12 34.24
C LYS A 628 -17.53 5.52 34.82
N ASP A 629 -17.39 6.80 35.16
CA ASP A 629 -16.27 7.41 35.86
C ASP A 629 -15.77 6.56 37.03
N ILE A 630 -14.45 6.29 37.08
CA ILE A 630 -13.77 5.74 38.26
C ILE A 630 -13.60 6.89 39.26
N THR A 631 -14.03 6.67 40.49
CA THR A 631 -13.97 7.67 41.57
C THR A 631 -12.68 7.48 42.37
N GLY A 632 -12.47 6.29 42.94
CA GLY A 632 -11.30 5.91 43.72
C GLY A 632 -10.55 4.69 43.16
N VAL A 633 -9.26 4.61 43.49
CA VAL A 633 -8.42 3.43 43.27
C VAL A 633 -7.55 3.20 44.50
N ALA A 634 -7.33 1.95 44.88
CA ALA A 634 -6.50 1.60 46.03
C ALA A 634 -5.68 0.34 45.79
N TYR A 635 -4.48 0.30 46.38
CA TYR A 635 -3.68 -0.92 46.55
C TYR A 635 -3.86 -1.47 47.96
N HIS A 636 -3.79 -2.79 48.11
CA HIS A 636 -3.58 -3.42 49.41
C HIS A 636 -2.10 -3.29 49.82
N ARG A 637 -1.79 -3.13 51.12
CA ARG A 637 -0.43 -2.93 51.64
C ARG A 637 0.47 -4.18 51.67
N SER A 638 -0.09 -5.36 51.97
CA SER A 638 0.64 -6.64 52.03
C SER A 638 0.27 -7.67 50.94
N TYR A 639 -1.03 -7.88 50.65
CA TYR A 639 -1.47 -8.77 49.57
C TYR A 639 -1.30 -8.11 48.18
N PRO A 640 -1.04 -8.89 47.11
CA PRO A 640 -0.99 -8.42 45.72
C PRO A 640 -2.40 -8.14 45.16
N LEU A 641 -3.16 -7.30 45.85
CA LEU A 641 -4.53 -6.93 45.52
C LEU A 641 -4.62 -5.42 45.25
N PHE A 642 -5.48 -5.05 44.32
CA PHE A 642 -5.89 -3.67 44.10
C PHE A 642 -7.38 -3.61 43.73
N ALA A 643 -7.98 -2.45 43.92
CA ALA A 643 -9.40 -2.23 43.64
C ALA A 643 -9.64 -0.88 42.96
N SER A 644 -10.70 -0.82 42.16
CA SER A 644 -11.25 0.42 41.60
C SER A 644 -12.73 0.52 41.93
N CYS A 645 -13.20 1.71 42.28
CA CYS A 645 -14.61 1.99 42.49
C CYS A 645 -15.13 3.06 41.52
N SER A 646 -16.44 3.07 41.28
CA SER A 646 -17.06 3.87 40.23
C SER A 646 -18.48 4.34 40.57
N ASP A 647 -18.90 5.39 39.89
CA ASP A 647 -20.28 5.88 39.88
C ASP A 647 -21.30 4.87 39.29
N ASP A 648 -20.86 3.72 38.78
CA ASP A 648 -21.71 2.59 38.38
C ASP A 648 -22.24 1.74 39.56
N CYS A 649 -21.93 2.14 40.79
CA CYS A 649 -22.30 1.46 42.04
C CYS A 649 -21.59 0.12 42.27
N THR A 650 -20.46 -0.11 41.59
CA THR A 650 -19.63 -1.31 41.76
C THR A 650 -18.19 -0.96 42.15
N ALA A 651 -17.54 -1.93 42.79
CA ALA A 651 -16.09 -1.93 42.98
C ALA A 651 -15.50 -3.22 42.39
N TYR A 652 -14.49 -3.10 41.55
CA TYR A 652 -13.79 -4.25 40.97
C TYR A 652 -12.56 -4.56 41.81
N VAL A 653 -12.34 -5.85 42.07
CA VAL A 653 -11.17 -6.37 42.78
C VAL A 653 -10.28 -7.12 41.79
N PHE A 654 -8.98 -6.84 41.85
CA PHE A 654 -7.97 -7.41 40.96
C PHE A 654 -6.82 -7.99 41.76
N HIS A 655 -6.23 -9.06 41.21
CA HIS A 655 -4.89 -9.50 41.57
C HIS A 655 -3.88 -8.74 40.70
N GLY A 656 -2.88 -8.15 41.32
CA GLY A 656 -1.80 -7.40 40.68
C GLY A 656 -0.46 -7.81 41.26
N MET A 657 0.13 -8.88 40.75
CA MET A 657 1.44 -9.35 41.21
C MET A 657 2.54 -8.60 40.47
N VAL A 658 3.41 -7.95 41.24
CA VAL A 658 4.66 -7.34 40.76
C VAL A 658 5.80 -8.27 41.14
N TYR A 659 6.62 -8.64 40.16
CA TYR A 659 7.80 -9.47 40.38
C TYR A 659 9.01 -8.57 40.71
N SER A 660 9.93 -9.08 41.54
CA SER A 660 11.24 -8.45 41.78
C SER A 660 12.15 -8.46 40.55
N ASP A 661 11.88 -9.40 39.64
CA ASP A 661 12.75 -9.71 38.52
C ASP A 661 12.44 -8.79 37.35
N LEU A 662 13.38 -7.91 37.01
CA LEU A 662 13.28 -6.89 35.95
C LEU A 662 12.79 -7.41 34.58
N ASN A 663 12.92 -8.70 34.31
CA ASN A 663 12.52 -9.33 33.05
C ASN A 663 11.07 -9.87 33.06
N GLN A 664 10.37 -9.87 34.20
CA GLN A 664 9.03 -10.44 34.34
C GLN A 664 7.96 -9.36 34.56
N ASN A 665 7.18 -9.10 33.52
CA ASN A 665 6.11 -8.09 33.55
C ASN A 665 5.04 -8.39 34.62
N PRO A 666 4.39 -7.35 35.21
CA PRO A 666 3.32 -7.54 36.20
C PRO A 666 2.15 -8.39 35.69
N LEU A 667 1.71 -9.33 36.53
CA LEU A 667 0.55 -10.18 36.29
C LEU A 667 -0.71 -9.51 36.83
N ILE A 668 -1.65 -9.18 35.93
CA ILE A 668 -2.89 -8.48 36.26
C ILE A 668 -4.10 -9.36 35.89
N VAL A 669 -4.88 -9.78 36.89
CA VAL A 669 -6.03 -10.68 36.75
C VAL A 669 -7.26 -10.07 37.44
N PRO A 670 -8.40 -9.90 36.73
CA PRO A 670 -9.67 -9.51 37.38
C PRO A 670 -10.22 -10.67 38.22
N LEU A 671 -10.52 -10.41 39.49
CA LEU A 671 -11.02 -11.41 40.42
C LEU A 671 -12.55 -11.34 40.52
N GLU A 672 -13.08 -10.26 41.08
CA GLU A 672 -14.50 -10.19 41.46
C GLU A 672 -15.09 -8.78 41.27
N ILE A 673 -16.41 -8.73 41.07
CA ILE A 673 -17.16 -7.48 40.92
C ILE A 673 -18.07 -7.33 42.14
N LEU A 674 -17.65 -6.51 43.09
CA LEU A 674 -18.40 -6.22 44.29
C LEU A 674 -19.57 -5.30 43.95
N ARG A 675 -20.77 -5.74 44.32
CA ARG A 675 -22.04 -5.05 44.12
C ARG A 675 -22.74 -4.90 45.46
N GLY A 676 -23.63 -3.92 45.58
CA GLY A 676 -24.48 -3.78 46.76
C GLY A 676 -24.81 -2.34 47.15
N HIS A 677 -24.06 -1.35 46.70
CA HIS A 677 -24.45 0.07 46.86
C HIS A 677 -25.59 0.42 45.91
N SER A 678 -26.46 1.34 46.33
CA SER A 678 -27.44 1.99 45.45
C SER A 678 -26.90 3.32 44.93
N GLY A 679 -27.34 3.68 43.72
CA GLY A 679 -26.97 4.95 43.09
C GLY A 679 -27.88 6.08 43.53
N ALA A 680 -27.30 7.25 43.80
CA ALA A 680 -28.01 8.50 44.11
C ALA A 680 -27.43 9.63 43.27
N ASP A 681 -28.30 10.45 42.66
CA ASP A 681 -27.93 11.59 41.78
C ASP A 681 -26.89 11.25 40.70
N GLY A 682 -27.01 10.06 40.12
CA GLY A 682 -26.09 9.54 39.10
C GLY A 682 -24.74 9.05 39.63
N ARG A 683 -24.43 9.29 40.91
CA ARG A 683 -23.24 8.80 41.61
C ARG A 683 -23.44 7.41 42.20
N GLY A 684 -22.34 6.73 42.50
CA GLY A 684 -22.32 5.35 42.99
C GLY A 684 -21.40 5.18 44.19
N VAL A 685 -20.31 4.43 44.02
CA VAL A 685 -19.26 4.31 45.05
C VAL A 685 -18.30 5.49 44.89
N LEU A 686 -18.04 6.23 45.96
CA LEU A 686 -17.24 7.46 45.95
C LEU A 686 -15.77 7.23 46.33
N ASP A 687 -15.49 6.30 47.24
CA ASP A 687 -14.13 5.93 47.65
C ASP A 687 -14.04 4.45 48.02
N CYS A 688 -12.84 3.87 47.95
CA CYS A 688 -12.55 2.52 48.41
C CYS A 688 -11.15 2.43 49.02
N LYS A 689 -11.01 1.73 50.15
CA LYS A 689 -9.72 1.47 50.82
C LYS A 689 -9.65 0.03 51.31
N PHE A 690 -8.46 -0.55 51.30
CA PHE A 690 -8.23 -1.86 51.90
C PHE A 690 -7.98 -1.77 53.41
N HIS A 691 -8.30 -2.85 54.13
CA HIS A 691 -7.80 -3.05 55.48
C HIS A 691 -6.26 -3.22 55.45
N PRO A 692 -5.48 -2.65 56.40
CA PRO A 692 -4.01 -2.65 56.28
C PRO A 692 -3.35 -4.04 56.27
N ARG A 693 -4.00 -5.05 56.87
CA ARG A 693 -3.46 -6.38 57.14
C ARG A 693 -4.27 -7.55 56.58
N GLN A 694 -5.53 -7.34 56.22
CA GLN A 694 -6.48 -8.41 55.87
C GLN A 694 -7.01 -8.13 54.46
N PRO A 695 -7.34 -9.18 53.67
CA PRO A 695 -7.84 -9.05 52.31
C PRO A 695 -9.31 -8.59 52.30
N TRP A 696 -9.59 -7.48 52.98
CA TRP A 696 -10.91 -6.88 53.15
C TRP A 696 -10.93 -5.51 52.48
N LEU A 697 -12.03 -5.18 51.82
CA LEU A 697 -12.22 -3.88 51.16
C LEU A 697 -13.39 -3.13 51.79
N PHE A 698 -13.14 -1.88 52.17
CA PHE A 698 -14.16 -0.92 52.53
C PHE A 698 -14.54 -0.08 51.31
N THR A 699 -15.83 0.16 51.09
CA THR A 699 -16.34 1.05 50.05
C THR A 699 -17.33 2.05 50.63
N ALA A 700 -17.20 3.31 50.23
CA ALA A 700 -18.07 4.41 50.65
C ALA A 700 -19.03 4.78 49.51
N GLY A 701 -20.33 4.87 49.81
CA GLY A 701 -21.37 5.08 48.80
C GLY A 701 -22.08 6.42 48.87
N ALA A 702 -22.63 6.81 47.72
CA ALA A 702 -23.61 7.90 47.60
C ALA A 702 -24.94 7.58 48.32
N ASP A 703 -25.19 6.30 48.63
CA ASP A 703 -26.30 5.80 49.44
C ASP A 703 -26.18 6.06 50.96
N SER A 704 -25.18 6.86 51.38
CA SER A 704 -24.87 7.15 52.79
C SER A 704 -24.40 5.93 53.61
N LEU A 705 -24.05 4.84 52.93
CA LEU A 705 -23.55 3.61 53.56
C LEU A 705 -22.04 3.46 53.32
N ILE A 706 -21.40 2.78 54.27
CA ILE A 706 -20.09 2.15 54.06
C ILE A 706 -20.32 0.65 54.09
N LYS A 707 -19.67 -0.10 53.20
CA LYS A 707 -19.76 -1.57 53.15
C LYS A 707 -18.37 -2.17 53.32
N LEU A 708 -18.29 -3.18 54.19
CA LEU A 708 -17.11 -4.02 54.37
C LEU A 708 -17.31 -5.32 53.60
N TYR A 709 -16.42 -5.58 52.65
CA TYR A 709 -16.37 -6.81 51.88
C TYR A 709 -15.24 -7.72 52.38
N CYS A 710 -15.58 -8.98 52.63
CA CYS A 710 -14.69 -10.03 53.16
C CYS A 710 -14.62 -11.24 52.20
N HIS A 711 -13.73 -12.20 52.50
CA HIS A 711 -13.53 -13.44 51.74
C HIS A 711 -14.47 -14.58 52.20
#